data_AF-A0A226F2H6-F1
#
_entry.id   AF-A0A226F2H6-F1
#
_cell.length_a   1.000
_cell.length_b   1.000
_cell.length_c   1.000
_cell.angle_alpha   90.00
_cell.angle_beta   90.00
_cell.angle_gamma   90.00
#
_symmetry.space_group_name_H-M   'P 1'
#
loop_
_entity.id
_entity.type
_entity.pdbx_description
1 polymer ?
#
loop_
_entity_poly.entity_id
_entity_poly.type
_entity_poly.pdbx_seq_one_letter_code
_entity_poly.pdbx_strand_id
1 'polypeptide(L)'
;MKVKDTMTKAPYYPTSYATNVPFLKFLKYVGIYPYALKFHIPGENSPPGEEKILAEVGTEKGGPFVFLNKMVLILWIIRTIFQSGQFIRYWILHSSPVMLFSLMLWPGTSVLGLIIGVKYWFHGEKICAQITNANDLEAEIYESYNFDAHVITTSLNHRQKFAERTRLVIILTIIGIIVMTLKQIDEPRFPAFIYNLMPEGTDRVDMLVISFIVQIILHMYAWGYAVHLIIGSLNFSRVLDGCLDIISFHGAPKMYSNQQFLSELDKSLRYFEKLSKLMDADNEMFAWIVFSQFGGYLFLGCIIAYTPLQYWTVVPKLSLLMYIFIFVTWIIILCRLFPGMGSVYDKSIVFIESWTAGMAYSQEDLFLTEVTSNKKYFKLLKFRLASCVPFGVKCGDFFIIRKSTMLTFFSICEPTAICNTIPTSLVWLVPTEQQCVFSLLPPVVQSISAMSINKKIFTVVEFKIDLGLSVVPTNWISSIGGIDLCPYPDPPPKDFYKLQSNKDSLPKDGWTNLEKLSKETVAKLKRLLENKPIDSSDAEGVKRGRSSSTNFNIAAAPLAPAQPIFGVQTEINPSVDEINPGIDHLVDTNAENNSVTTNLEYHCLQVEPDPRLTELLNEFRKFQVESLRNQELLLERIHQLEKIVLNSLNSQQGAACSAKNTWSWPIKDEGELISVEVWLRDPTNYNHEVSVLSKIGGATVTKCVYNTLQWMISHELALTLRLTNKSGKISFGDKLIAKLIRDSVKRGNEDDDDATDSKINNHIGAWLRQSAERDKSRKKKNEINTAPDTEATSGEAGAGGAEENPGN
;
A
#
# COMPACT_ATOMS: atom_id res chain seq x y z
N MET A 1 30.89 -45.46 -15.03
CA MET A 1 30.38 -44.55 -16.09
C MET A 1 29.93 -43.26 -15.41
N LYS A 2 30.34 -42.06 -15.84
CA LYS A 2 29.86 -40.81 -15.18
C LYS A 2 28.57 -40.36 -15.85
N VAL A 3 27.43 -40.67 -15.25
CA VAL A 3 26.17 -40.00 -15.59
C VAL A 3 26.30 -38.56 -15.11
N LYS A 4 26.52 -37.64 -16.05
CA LYS A 4 26.27 -36.22 -15.81
C LYS A 4 24.77 -36.05 -15.99
N ASP A 5 24.02 -36.03 -14.90
CA ASP A 5 22.63 -35.60 -14.94
C ASP A 5 22.58 -34.14 -15.34
N THR A 6 22.42 -33.90 -16.63
CA THR A 6 22.03 -32.59 -17.15
C THR A 6 20.57 -32.37 -16.77
N MET A 7 20.34 -31.99 -15.51
CA MET A 7 19.16 -31.20 -15.15
C MET A 7 19.18 -29.97 -16.06
N THR A 8 18.39 -30.04 -17.14
CA THR A 8 18.20 -28.95 -18.07
C THR A 8 17.64 -27.79 -17.28
N LYS A 9 18.39 -26.69 -17.18
CA LYS A 9 17.93 -25.46 -16.52
C LYS A 9 16.52 -25.17 -17.01
N ALA A 10 15.56 -25.08 -16.09
CA ALA A 10 14.20 -24.71 -16.43
C ALA A 10 14.26 -23.40 -17.25
N PRO A 11 13.67 -23.36 -18.46
CA PRO A 11 13.81 -22.20 -19.33
C PRO A 11 13.25 -20.97 -18.63
N TYR A 12 14.12 -19.98 -18.41
CA TYR A 12 13.74 -18.73 -17.76
C TYR A 12 12.72 -18.00 -18.65
N TYR A 13 11.48 -17.93 -18.16
CA TYR A 13 10.43 -17.09 -18.74
C TYR A 13 10.40 -15.78 -17.94
N PRO A 14 11.07 -14.69 -18.39
CA PRO A 14 11.01 -13.41 -17.70
C PRO A 14 9.57 -13.00 -17.49
N THR A 15 9.17 -12.71 -16.24
CA THR A 15 7.76 -12.44 -15.94
C THR A 15 7.38 -11.00 -16.23
N SER A 16 8.35 -10.10 -16.22
CA SER A 16 8.28 -8.66 -16.48
C SER A 16 7.90 -8.31 -17.94
N TYR A 17 8.25 -7.11 -18.42
CA TYR A 17 7.66 -6.51 -19.62
C TYR A 17 7.84 -7.32 -20.91
N ALA A 18 8.79 -8.26 -20.96
CA ALA A 18 8.93 -9.25 -22.03
C ALA A 18 7.62 -10.01 -22.34
N THR A 19 6.82 -10.36 -21.31
CA THR A 19 5.50 -11.00 -21.54
C THR A 19 4.42 -10.05 -22.07
N ASN A 20 4.59 -8.75 -21.84
CA ASN A 20 3.70 -7.69 -22.33
C ASN A 20 4.13 -7.09 -23.67
N VAL A 21 5.16 -7.64 -24.31
CA VAL A 21 5.55 -7.28 -25.68
C VAL A 21 4.38 -7.37 -26.68
N PRO A 22 3.43 -8.32 -26.61
CA PRO A 22 2.22 -8.30 -27.44
C PRO A 22 1.32 -7.08 -27.17
N PHE A 23 1.19 -6.64 -25.91
CA PHE A 23 0.40 -5.47 -25.54
C PHE A 23 1.09 -4.14 -25.91
N LEU A 24 2.40 -4.03 -25.69
CA LEU A 24 3.18 -2.88 -26.16
C LEU A 24 3.22 -2.81 -27.70
N LYS A 25 3.32 -3.96 -28.40
CA LYS A 25 3.14 -4.04 -29.85
C LYS A 25 1.72 -3.63 -30.27
N PHE A 26 0.68 -4.03 -29.54
CA PHE A 26 -0.69 -3.58 -29.80
C PHE A 26 -0.84 -2.06 -29.65
N LEU A 27 -0.38 -1.46 -28.54
CA LEU A 27 -0.38 0.00 -28.37
C LEU A 27 0.43 0.71 -29.47
N LYS A 28 1.53 0.10 -29.93
CA LYS A 28 2.30 0.57 -31.08
C LYS A 28 1.56 0.40 -32.42
N TYR A 29 0.76 -0.64 -32.64
CA TYR A 29 -0.04 -0.75 -33.86
C TYR A 29 -1.27 0.17 -33.85
N VAL A 30 -1.79 0.52 -32.67
CA VAL A 30 -2.98 1.38 -32.49
C VAL A 30 -2.63 2.89 -32.46
N GLY A 31 -1.34 3.25 -32.45
CA GLY A 31 -0.91 4.66 -32.48
C GLY A 31 -0.57 5.28 -31.12
N ILE A 32 -0.86 4.57 -30.03
CA ILE A 32 -0.93 5.15 -28.67
C ILE A 32 0.44 5.49 -28.08
N TYR A 33 1.51 4.72 -28.37
CA TYR A 33 2.84 5.03 -27.80
C TYR A 33 4.08 4.68 -28.66
N PRO A 34 5.01 5.64 -28.93
CA PRO A 34 6.20 5.43 -29.78
C PRO A 34 7.37 4.70 -29.10
N TYR A 35 7.14 3.46 -28.66
CA TYR A 35 8.20 2.61 -28.11
C TYR A 35 9.05 1.93 -29.20
N ALA A 36 10.37 2.08 -29.09
CA ALA A 36 11.37 1.28 -29.79
C ALA A 36 11.76 0.10 -28.90
N LEU A 37 11.25 -1.10 -29.18
CA LEU A 37 11.65 -2.30 -28.45
C LEU A 37 12.87 -2.94 -29.13
N LYS A 38 14.06 -2.80 -28.56
CA LYS A 38 15.27 -3.53 -29.00
C LYS A 38 15.44 -4.80 -28.18
N PHE A 39 15.13 -5.94 -28.79
CA PHE A 39 15.44 -7.24 -28.20
C PHE A 39 16.88 -7.62 -28.54
N HIS A 40 17.78 -7.37 -27.60
CA HIS A 40 19.10 -7.98 -27.61
C HIS A 40 18.96 -9.44 -27.17
N ILE A 41 18.72 -10.32 -28.15
CA ILE A 41 18.87 -11.77 -27.91
C ILE A 41 20.33 -11.96 -27.50
N PRO A 42 20.63 -12.47 -26.28
CA PRO A 42 22.00 -12.60 -25.82
C PRO A 42 22.72 -13.61 -26.71
N GLY A 43 23.67 -13.12 -27.50
CA GLY A 43 24.49 -13.96 -28.36
C GLY A 43 25.32 -14.92 -27.51
N GLU A 44 25.39 -16.18 -27.93
CA GLU A 44 26.12 -17.24 -27.19
C GLU A 44 27.63 -16.95 -27.08
N ASN A 45 28.13 -15.97 -27.85
CA ASN A 45 29.52 -15.54 -27.95
C ASN A 45 29.81 -14.14 -27.35
N SER A 46 28.89 -13.52 -26.59
CA SER A 46 29.19 -12.25 -25.89
C SER A 46 30.35 -12.44 -24.90
N PRO A 47 31.35 -11.53 -24.85
CA PRO A 47 32.54 -11.70 -24.03
C PRO A 47 32.20 -11.70 -22.53
N PRO A 48 32.86 -12.54 -21.72
CA PRO A 48 32.61 -12.63 -20.28
C PRO A 48 33.08 -11.36 -19.55
N GLY A 49 32.16 -10.44 -19.32
CA GLY A 49 32.42 -9.16 -18.65
C GLY A 49 31.46 -8.03 -19.07
N GLU A 50 30.81 -8.14 -20.24
CA GLU A 50 29.74 -7.21 -20.63
C GLU A 50 28.43 -7.55 -19.92
N GLU A 51 27.69 -6.52 -19.47
CA GLU A 51 26.39 -6.70 -18.81
C GLU A 51 25.34 -7.24 -19.81
N LYS A 52 24.68 -8.34 -19.45
CA LYS A 52 23.60 -8.94 -20.25
C LYS A 52 22.30 -8.13 -20.11
N ILE A 53 22.20 -7.01 -20.83
CA ILE A 53 20.93 -6.31 -21.04
C ILE A 53 20.00 -7.25 -21.85
N LEU A 54 19.00 -7.86 -21.19
CA LEU A 54 18.10 -8.81 -21.86
C LEU A 54 17.11 -8.13 -22.81
N ALA A 55 16.74 -6.89 -22.55
CA ALA A 55 15.94 -6.06 -23.45
C ALA A 55 16.11 -4.56 -23.16
N GLU A 56 16.63 -3.81 -24.13
CA GLU A 56 16.61 -2.35 -24.09
C GLU A 56 15.25 -1.85 -24.60
N VAL A 57 14.47 -1.25 -23.71
CA VAL A 57 13.31 -0.45 -24.13
C VAL A 57 13.82 0.96 -24.42
N GLY A 58 13.48 1.49 -25.59
CA GLY A 58 13.78 2.86 -26.00
C GLY A 58 12.54 3.58 -26.54
N THR A 59 12.69 4.85 -26.88
CA THR A 59 11.67 5.65 -27.58
C THR A 59 12.08 5.89 -29.03
N GLU A 60 11.14 5.79 -29.97
CA GLU A 60 11.37 6.22 -31.34
C GLU A 60 11.44 7.75 -31.39
N LYS A 61 12.60 8.31 -31.76
CA LYS A 61 12.80 9.77 -31.79
C LYS A 61 12.21 10.44 -33.06
N GLY A 62 11.88 9.66 -34.08
CA GLY A 62 11.32 10.14 -35.35
C GLY A 62 10.63 9.03 -36.15
N GLY A 63 10.02 9.41 -37.28
CA GLY A 63 9.22 8.53 -38.14
C GLY A 63 7.74 8.94 -38.18
N PRO A 64 6.94 8.38 -39.12
CA PRO A 64 5.53 8.74 -39.30
C PRO A 64 4.69 8.42 -38.06
N PHE A 65 5.09 7.40 -37.29
CA PHE A 65 4.43 7.00 -36.07
C PHE A 65 4.55 8.05 -34.95
N VAL A 66 5.77 8.55 -34.72
CA VAL A 66 6.05 9.61 -33.75
C VAL A 66 5.32 10.91 -34.14
N PHE A 67 5.25 11.19 -35.44
CA PHE A 67 4.48 12.31 -35.97
C PHE A 67 2.98 12.16 -35.71
N LEU A 68 2.39 10.97 -35.97
CA LEU A 68 0.98 10.69 -35.67
C LEU A 68 0.67 10.87 -34.17
N ASN A 69 1.53 10.37 -33.28
CA ASN A 69 1.35 10.52 -31.84
C ASN A 69 1.38 12.00 -31.40
N LYS A 70 2.31 12.80 -31.94
CA LYS A 70 2.33 14.27 -31.76
C LYS A 70 1.03 14.92 -32.24
N MET A 71 0.55 14.57 -33.43
CA MET A 71 -0.69 15.12 -33.99
C MET A 71 -1.91 14.78 -33.12
N VAL A 72 -2.02 13.55 -32.63
CA VAL A 72 -3.14 13.17 -31.75
C VAL A 72 -3.05 13.84 -30.38
N LEU A 73 -1.86 14.02 -29.81
CA LEU A 73 -1.68 14.79 -28.57
C LEU A 73 -2.09 16.27 -28.75
N ILE A 74 -1.75 16.89 -29.88
CA ILE A 74 -2.17 18.26 -30.23
C ILE A 74 -3.69 18.35 -30.41
N LEU A 75 -4.31 17.42 -31.16
CA LEU A 75 -5.76 17.34 -31.31
C LEU A 75 -6.47 17.13 -29.96
N TRP A 76 -5.84 16.40 -29.03
CA TRP A 76 -6.38 16.20 -27.68
C TRP A 76 -6.25 17.46 -26.80
N ILE A 77 -5.16 18.23 -26.91
CA ILE A 77 -5.04 19.55 -26.28
C ILE A 77 -6.16 20.47 -26.80
N ILE A 78 -6.36 20.54 -28.12
CA ILE A 78 -7.42 21.33 -28.76
C ILE A 78 -8.81 20.88 -28.26
N ARG A 79 -9.07 19.57 -28.23
CA ARG A 79 -10.33 19.01 -27.68
C ARG A 79 -10.52 19.36 -26.20
N THR A 80 -9.45 19.33 -25.40
CA THR A 80 -9.53 19.63 -23.95
C THR A 80 -9.85 21.11 -23.73
N ILE A 81 -9.21 22.01 -24.48
CA ILE A 81 -9.51 23.45 -24.48
C ILE A 81 -10.96 23.70 -24.92
N PHE A 82 -11.43 23.04 -25.99
CA PHE A 82 -12.81 23.12 -26.45
C PHE A 82 -13.82 22.66 -25.39
N GLN A 83 -13.59 21.49 -24.78
CA GLN A 83 -14.50 20.92 -23.76
C GLN A 83 -14.55 21.78 -22.49
N SER A 84 -13.41 22.32 -22.04
CA SER A 84 -13.36 23.29 -20.94
C SER A 84 -14.05 24.60 -21.30
N GLY A 85 -13.88 25.11 -22.52
CA GLY A 85 -14.54 26.32 -23.01
C GLY A 85 -16.07 26.17 -23.08
N GLN A 86 -16.58 25.01 -23.52
CA GLN A 86 -18.01 24.71 -23.46
C GLN A 86 -18.51 24.60 -22.03
N PHE A 87 -17.78 23.90 -21.13
CA PHE A 87 -18.16 23.83 -19.72
C PHE A 87 -18.28 25.24 -19.09
N ILE A 88 -17.28 26.11 -19.29
CA ILE A 88 -17.30 27.50 -18.81
C ILE A 88 -18.47 28.28 -19.42
N ARG A 89 -18.74 28.14 -20.73
CA ARG A 89 -19.88 28.79 -21.40
C ARG A 89 -21.21 28.38 -20.79
N TYR A 90 -21.47 27.08 -20.62
CA TYR A 90 -22.74 26.57 -20.10
C TYR A 90 -22.90 26.90 -18.60
N TRP A 91 -21.80 26.97 -17.85
CA TRP A 91 -21.78 27.46 -16.45
C TRP A 91 -22.20 28.93 -16.35
N ILE A 92 -21.58 29.82 -17.14
CA ILE A 92 -21.92 31.26 -17.17
C ILE A 92 -23.38 31.48 -17.62
N LEU A 93 -23.86 30.69 -18.58
CA LEU A 93 -25.23 30.77 -19.09
C LEU A 93 -26.29 30.14 -18.16
N HIS A 94 -25.95 29.78 -16.92
CA HIS A 94 -26.88 29.24 -15.92
C HIS A 94 -27.69 28.02 -16.44
N SER A 95 -26.99 27.13 -17.15
CA SER A 95 -27.59 25.92 -17.74
C SER A 95 -28.10 24.95 -16.68
N SER A 96 -28.98 24.02 -17.05
CA SER A 96 -29.52 23.02 -16.12
C SER A 96 -28.39 22.24 -15.41
N PRO A 97 -28.51 21.94 -14.10
CA PRO A 97 -27.46 21.23 -13.36
C PRO A 97 -27.09 19.87 -13.99
N VAL A 98 -28.07 19.17 -14.59
CA VAL A 98 -27.84 17.93 -15.34
C VAL A 98 -26.86 18.15 -16.50
N MET A 99 -27.04 19.21 -17.29
CA MET A 99 -26.13 19.55 -18.38
C MET A 99 -24.76 19.99 -17.83
N LEU A 100 -24.73 20.75 -16.73
CA LEU A 100 -23.47 21.18 -16.11
C LEU A 100 -22.64 19.98 -15.62
N PHE A 101 -23.22 19.06 -14.83
CA PHE A 101 -22.54 17.83 -14.38
C PHE A 101 -22.16 16.92 -15.55
N SER A 102 -23.06 16.77 -16.54
CA SER A 102 -22.75 16.01 -17.77
C SER A 102 -21.57 16.61 -18.50
N LEU A 103 -21.47 17.94 -18.62
CA LEU A 103 -20.37 18.65 -19.27
C LEU A 103 -19.09 18.74 -18.43
N MET A 104 -19.15 18.56 -17.11
CA MET A 104 -18.01 18.56 -16.20
C MET A 104 -17.16 17.28 -16.32
N LEU A 105 -17.80 16.15 -16.62
CA LEU A 105 -17.18 14.84 -16.76
C LEU A 105 -16.15 14.77 -17.91
N TRP A 106 -16.43 15.43 -19.04
CA TRP A 106 -15.58 15.38 -20.24
C TRP A 106 -14.25 16.14 -20.11
N PRO A 107 -14.20 17.44 -19.73
CA PRO A 107 -12.94 18.12 -19.48
C PRO A 107 -12.20 17.51 -18.30
N GLY A 108 -12.90 17.02 -17.25
CA GLY A 108 -12.27 16.30 -16.15
C GLY A 108 -11.48 15.06 -16.63
N THR A 109 -12.15 14.15 -17.35
CA THR A 109 -11.49 12.96 -17.92
C THR A 109 -10.45 13.31 -19.00
N SER A 110 -10.68 14.36 -19.80
CA SER A 110 -9.74 14.81 -20.84
C SER A 110 -8.47 15.42 -20.25
N VAL A 111 -8.57 16.27 -19.22
CA VAL A 111 -7.42 16.83 -18.48
C VAL A 111 -6.64 15.72 -17.76
N LEU A 112 -7.33 14.79 -17.09
CA LEU A 112 -6.69 13.66 -16.42
C LEU A 112 -5.87 12.83 -17.41
N GLY A 113 -6.42 12.49 -18.58
CA GLY A 113 -5.69 11.76 -19.60
C GLY A 113 -4.55 12.60 -20.23
N LEU A 114 -4.77 13.90 -20.45
CA LEU A 114 -3.76 14.80 -21.02
C LEU A 114 -2.53 14.92 -20.12
N ILE A 115 -2.71 14.96 -18.79
CA ILE A 115 -1.60 14.94 -17.81
C ILE A 115 -0.73 13.68 -18.00
N ILE A 116 -1.36 12.51 -18.23
CA ILE A 116 -0.63 11.26 -18.53
C ILE A 116 0.12 11.42 -19.85
N GLY A 117 -0.58 11.78 -20.93
CA GLY A 117 0.01 11.90 -22.27
C GLY A 117 1.22 12.86 -22.31
N VAL A 118 1.10 14.01 -21.65
CA VAL A 118 2.16 15.03 -21.55
C VAL A 118 3.34 14.56 -20.68
N LYS A 119 3.12 13.92 -19.52
CA LYS A 119 4.24 13.38 -18.73
C LYS A 119 4.99 12.32 -19.53
N TYR A 120 4.27 11.33 -20.07
CA TYR A 120 4.86 10.25 -20.86
C TYR A 120 5.62 10.83 -22.06
N TRP A 121 5.09 11.86 -22.73
CA TRP A 121 5.77 12.57 -23.82
C TRP A 121 7.13 13.15 -23.39
N PHE A 122 7.19 13.87 -22.26
CA PHE A 122 8.42 14.49 -21.78
C PHE A 122 9.39 13.53 -21.08
N HIS A 123 8.90 12.41 -20.52
CA HIS A 123 9.68 11.49 -19.68
C HIS A 123 9.91 10.12 -20.32
N GLY A 124 9.54 9.93 -21.59
CA GLY A 124 9.56 8.62 -22.26
C GLY A 124 10.87 7.85 -22.09
N GLU A 125 12.02 8.51 -22.26
CA GLU A 125 13.34 7.88 -22.08
C GLU A 125 13.60 7.44 -20.63
N LYS A 126 13.22 8.26 -19.62
CA LYS A 126 13.33 7.87 -18.20
C LYS A 126 12.41 6.68 -17.88
N ILE A 127 11.19 6.67 -18.39
CA ILE A 127 10.22 5.58 -18.21
C ILE A 127 10.73 4.29 -18.85
N CYS A 128 11.32 4.37 -20.05
CA CYS A 128 11.96 3.25 -20.71
C CYS A 128 13.15 2.69 -19.91
N ALA A 129 14.06 3.55 -19.44
CA ALA A 129 15.20 3.14 -18.62
C ALA A 129 14.76 2.47 -17.31
N GLN A 130 13.75 3.03 -16.62
CA GLN A 130 13.16 2.44 -15.43
C GLN A 130 12.55 1.04 -15.70
N ILE A 131 11.91 0.86 -16.86
CA ILE A 131 11.36 -0.44 -17.27
C ILE A 131 12.49 -1.45 -17.50
N THR A 132 13.57 -1.07 -18.20
CA THR A 132 14.75 -1.94 -18.39
C THR A 132 15.40 -2.28 -17.05
N ASN A 133 15.70 -1.30 -16.20
CA ASN A 133 16.22 -1.51 -14.83
C ASN A 133 15.36 -2.49 -14.00
N ALA A 134 14.03 -2.42 -14.14
CA ALA A 134 13.10 -3.32 -13.44
C ALA A 134 13.09 -4.75 -14.02
N ASN A 135 13.26 -4.91 -15.33
CA ASN A 135 13.37 -6.22 -15.98
C ASN A 135 14.72 -6.88 -15.66
N ASP A 136 15.81 -6.11 -15.64
CA ASP A 136 17.17 -6.61 -15.40
C ASP A 136 17.36 -6.96 -13.91
N LEU A 137 16.79 -6.18 -12.98
CA LEU A 137 16.73 -6.56 -11.56
C LEU A 137 15.83 -7.78 -11.30
N GLU A 138 14.73 -7.94 -12.04
CA GLU A 138 13.95 -9.19 -12.01
C GLU A 138 14.85 -10.36 -12.45
N ALA A 139 15.54 -10.25 -13.59
CA ALA A 139 16.41 -11.31 -14.09
C ALA A 139 17.55 -11.66 -13.12
N GLU A 140 18.22 -10.67 -12.53
CA GLU A 140 19.29 -10.88 -11.53
C GLU A 140 18.80 -11.68 -10.31
N ILE A 141 17.58 -11.38 -9.83
CA ILE A 141 16.93 -12.11 -8.75
C ILE A 141 16.54 -13.52 -9.22
N TYR A 142 15.86 -13.66 -10.35
CA TYR A 142 15.45 -14.99 -10.84
C TYR A 142 16.65 -15.92 -11.09
N GLU A 143 17.75 -15.44 -11.68
CA GLU A 143 18.98 -16.23 -11.81
C GLU A 143 19.62 -16.56 -10.45
N SER A 144 19.56 -15.64 -9.48
CA SER A 144 20.05 -15.83 -8.10
C SER A 144 19.26 -16.83 -7.25
N TYR A 145 18.03 -17.19 -7.65
CA TYR A 145 17.12 -18.07 -6.89
C TYR A 145 16.55 -19.25 -7.72
N ASN A 146 17.01 -19.47 -8.95
CA ASN A 146 16.46 -20.40 -9.95
C ASN A 146 16.40 -21.90 -9.55
N PHE A 147 16.95 -22.28 -8.39
CA PHE A 147 16.95 -23.66 -7.88
C PHE A 147 15.75 -23.98 -6.97
N ASP A 148 14.96 -23.00 -6.55
CA ASP A 148 13.81 -23.21 -5.66
C ASP A 148 12.49 -23.39 -6.44
N ALA A 149 11.79 -24.49 -6.17
CA ALA A 149 10.46 -24.78 -6.72
C ALA A 149 9.39 -23.73 -6.33
N HIS A 150 9.62 -22.97 -5.25
CA HIS A 150 8.81 -21.81 -4.89
C HIS A 150 8.81 -20.75 -6.01
N VAL A 151 9.97 -20.44 -6.60
CA VAL A 151 10.14 -19.42 -7.66
C VAL A 151 9.31 -19.77 -8.90
N ILE A 152 9.30 -21.05 -9.28
CA ILE A 152 8.49 -21.57 -10.39
C ILE A 152 6.99 -21.45 -10.06
N THR A 153 6.59 -21.80 -8.85
CA THR A 153 5.19 -21.73 -8.40
C THR A 153 4.68 -20.28 -8.33
N THR A 154 5.47 -19.37 -7.76
CA THR A 154 5.15 -17.93 -7.66
C THR A 154 5.09 -17.27 -9.03
N SER A 155 6.06 -17.50 -9.93
CA SER A 155 6.06 -16.90 -11.28
C SER A 155 4.82 -17.29 -12.09
N LEU A 156 4.41 -18.57 -12.07
CA LEU A 156 3.18 -19.05 -12.72
C LEU A 156 1.93 -18.38 -12.13
N ASN A 157 1.84 -18.30 -10.80
CA ASN A 157 0.72 -17.69 -10.07
C ASN A 157 0.58 -16.18 -10.38
N HIS A 158 1.70 -15.45 -10.40
CA HIS A 158 1.73 -14.03 -10.77
C HIS A 158 1.35 -13.82 -12.24
N ARG A 159 1.82 -14.68 -13.15
CA ARG A 159 1.45 -14.63 -14.58
C ARG A 159 -0.04 -14.85 -14.81
N GLN A 160 -0.67 -15.82 -14.13
CA GLN A 160 -2.11 -16.06 -14.25
C GLN A 160 -2.93 -14.86 -13.76
N LYS A 161 -2.68 -14.40 -12.53
CA LYS A 161 -3.36 -13.23 -11.93
C LYS A 161 -3.24 -11.98 -12.80
N PHE A 162 -2.08 -11.78 -13.44
CA PHE A 162 -1.88 -10.67 -14.38
C PHE A 162 -2.69 -10.83 -15.67
N ALA A 163 -2.73 -12.03 -16.26
CA ALA A 163 -3.54 -12.30 -17.45
C ALA A 163 -5.06 -12.16 -17.18
N GLU A 164 -5.52 -12.42 -15.95
CA GLU A 164 -6.90 -12.13 -15.53
C GLU A 164 -7.17 -10.62 -15.41
N ARG A 165 -6.31 -9.86 -14.71
CA ARG A 165 -6.42 -8.38 -14.63
C ARG A 165 -6.38 -7.72 -16.01
N THR A 166 -5.49 -8.16 -16.89
CA THR A 166 -5.32 -7.59 -18.24
C THR A 166 -6.53 -7.87 -19.12
N ARG A 167 -7.09 -9.09 -19.09
CA ARG A 167 -8.34 -9.42 -19.79
C ARG A 167 -9.51 -8.56 -19.30
N LEU A 168 -9.63 -8.36 -17.98
CA LEU A 168 -10.66 -7.49 -17.40
C LEU A 168 -10.59 -6.05 -17.92
N VAL A 169 -9.38 -5.46 -17.96
CA VAL A 169 -9.19 -4.08 -18.46
C VAL A 169 -9.46 -3.98 -19.97
N ILE A 170 -9.07 -4.98 -20.77
CA ILE A 170 -9.40 -5.03 -22.21
C ILE A 170 -10.93 -5.10 -22.42
N ILE A 171 -11.63 -5.97 -21.68
CA ILE A 171 -13.09 -6.13 -21.75
C ILE A 171 -13.78 -4.80 -21.39
N LEU A 172 -13.37 -4.14 -20.30
CA LEU A 172 -13.91 -2.84 -19.90
C LEU A 172 -13.64 -1.77 -20.97
N THR A 173 -12.46 -1.76 -21.60
CA THR A 173 -12.13 -0.81 -22.68
C THR A 173 -13.05 -1.00 -23.88
N ILE A 174 -13.31 -2.25 -24.29
CA ILE A 174 -14.21 -2.57 -25.42
C ILE A 174 -15.65 -2.16 -25.10
N ILE A 175 -16.17 -2.51 -23.91
CA ILE A 175 -17.53 -2.11 -23.50
C ILE A 175 -17.64 -0.58 -23.42
N GLY A 176 -16.60 0.11 -22.91
CA GLY A 176 -16.55 1.56 -22.87
C GLY A 176 -16.62 2.21 -24.26
N ILE A 177 -15.86 1.70 -25.23
CA ILE A 177 -15.93 2.18 -26.63
C ILE A 177 -17.34 1.97 -27.21
N ILE A 178 -17.99 0.85 -26.93
CA ILE A 178 -19.37 0.56 -27.39
C ILE A 178 -20.39 1.49 -26.73
N VAL A 179 -20.34 1.65 -25.41
CA VAL A 179 -21.26 2.53 -24.65
C VAL A 179 -21.12 3.99 -25.08
N MET A 180 -19.89 4.47 -25.30
CA MET A 180 -19.61 5.82 -25.77
C MET A 180 -20.05 6.02 -27.23
N THR A 181 -19.88 4.99 -28.08
CA THR A 181 -20.40 4.93 -29.45
C THR A 181 -21.91 5.10 -29.49
N LEU A 182 -22.64 4.30 -28.70
CA LEU A 182 -24.09 4.37 -28.61
C LEU A 182 -24.57 5.74 -28.12
N LYS A 183 -23.95 6.27 -27.05
CA LYS A 183 -24.24 7.62 -26.52
C LYS A 183 -24.04 8.72 -27.57
N GLN A 184 -23.08 8.59 -28.48
CA GLN A 184 -22.85 9.58 -29.55
C GLN A 184 -23.87 9.48 -30.70
N ILE A 185 -24.42 8.29 -30.95
CA ILE A 185 -25.48 8.09 -31.95
C ILE A 185 -26.82 8.64 -31.45
N ASP A 186 -27.10 8.52 -30.14
CA ASP A 186 -28.33 8.96 -29.48
C ASP A 186 -28.39 10.49 -29.26
N GLU A 187 -27.28 11.10 -28.84
CA GLU A 187 -27.18 12.55 -28.60
C GLU A 187 -26.04 13.21 -29.43
N PRO A 188 -26.12 13.24 -30.77
CA PRO A 188 -25.03 13.73 -31.63
C PRO A 188 -24.70 15.23 -31.43
N ARG A 189 -25.67 16.04 -31.02
CA ARG A 189 -25.49 17.46 -30.66
C ARG A 189 -25.10 17.69 -29.18
N PHE A 190 -24.71 16.65 -28.43
CA PHE A 190 -24.28 16.85 -27.04
C PHE A 190 -23.07 17.82 -26.97
N PRO A 191 -23.04 18.83 -26.07
CA PRO A 191 -22.14 19.98 -26.27
C PRO A 191 -20.64 19.71 -26.14
N ALA A 192 -20.23 18.55 -25.62
CA ALA A 192 -18.83 18.11 -25.61
C ALA A 192 -18.37 17.44 -26.93
N PHE A 193 -19.23 17.37 -27.95
CA PHE A 193 -18.96 16.81 -29.28
C PHE A 193 -18.75 17.91 -30.32
N ILE A 194 -17.87 17.67 -31.30
CA ILE A 194 -17.51 18.66 -32.33
C ILE A 194 -18.73 19.00 -33.22
N TYR A 195 -19.63 18.05 -33.46
CA TYR A 195 -20.88 18.26 -34.20
C TYR A 195 -21.77 19.39 -33.61
N ASN A 196 -21.67 19.72 -32.31
CA ASN A 196 -22.38 20.86 -31.71
C ASN A 196 -21.85 22.25 -32.15
N LEU A 197 -20.79 22.30 -32.99
CA LEU A 197 -20.38 23.53 -33.69
C LEU A 197 -21.09 23.74 -35.02
N MET A 198 -21.82 22.74 -35.54
CA MET A 198 -22.50 22.84 -36.83
C MET A 198 -23.81 23.64 -36.69
N PRO A 199 -24.09 24.60 -37.61
CA PRO A 199 -25.36 25.33 -37.61
C PRO A 199 -26.58 24.41 -37.72
N GLU A 200 -27.66 24.76 -37.02
CA GLU A 200 -28.92 24.03 -37.13
C GLU A 200 -29.44 24.09 -38.58
N GLY A 201 -29.82 22.94 -39.14
CA GLY A 201 -30.17 22.80 -40.55
C GLY A 201 -29.02 22.37 -41.47
N THR A 202 -27.77 22.28 -40.98
CA THR A 202 -26.65 21.63 -41.70
C THR A 202 -26.43 20.17 -41.29
N ASP A 203 -27.53 19.43 -41.05
CA ASP A 203 -27.51 18.01 -40.68
C ASP A 203 -27.16 17.10 -41.86
N ARG A 204 -25.89 17.17 -42.28
CA ARG A 204 -25.32 16.28 -43.28
C ARG A 204 -24.69 15.05 -42.61
N VAL A 205 -24.99 13.87 -43.17
CA VAL A 205 -24.54 12.57 -42.63
C VAL A 205 -23.02 12.41 -42.70
N ASP A 206 -22.35 13.01 -43.69
CA ASP A 206 -20.88 13.01 -43.81
C ASP A 206 -20.20 13.67 -42.59
N MET A 207 -20.66 14.84 -42.18
CA MET A 207 -20.16 15.60 -41.04
C MET A 207 -20.43 14.90 -39.71
N LEU A 208 -21.58 14.21 -39.58
CA LEU A 208 -21.88 13.36 -38.44
C LEU A 208 -20.90 12.18 -38.34
N VAL A 209 -20.67 11.47 -39.46
CA VAL A 209 -19.72 10.35 -39.53
C VAL A 209 -18.28 10.81 -39.26
N ILE A 210 -17.86 11.97 -39.76
CA ILE A 210 -16.54 12.55 -39.48
C ILE A 210 -16.41 12.88 -37.98
N SER A 211 -17.39 13.57 -37.38
CA SER A 211 -17.38 13.88 -35.95
C SER A 211 -17.45 12.61 -35.08
N PHE A 212 -18.01 11.52 -35.58
CA PHE A 212 -18.04 10.22 -34.91
C PHE A 212 -16.66 9.53 -34.95
N ILE A 213 -16.03 9.44 -36.13
CA ILE A 213 -14.69 8.85 -36.30
C ILE A 213 -13.64 9.59 -35.47
N VAL A 214 -13.61 10.93 -35.55
CA VAL A 214 -12.68 11.75 -34.76
C VAL A 214 -12.88 11.54 -33.25
N GLN A 215 -14.12 11.46 -32.80
CA GLN A 215 -14.44 11.28 -31.38
C GLN A 215 -14.12 9.87 -30.88
N ILE A 216 -14.29 8.82 -31.69
CA ILE A 216 -13.81 7.46 -31.38
C ILE A 216 -12.28 7.43 -31.26
N ILE A 217 -11.55 8.01 -32.22
CA ILE A 217 -10.08 8.02 -32.20
C ILE A 217 -9.57 8.72 -30.93
N LEU A 218 -10.08 9.91 -30.61
CA LEU A 218 -9.66 10.65 -29.41
C LEU A 218 -10.03 9.93 -28.10
N HIS A 219 -11.13 9.17 -28.06
CA HIS A 219 -11.43 8.31 -26.90
C HIS A 219 -10.55 7.08 -26.80
N MET A 220 -10.26 6.42 -27.92
CA MET A 220 -9.38 5.25 -27.96
C MET A 220 -7.98 5.59 -27.44
N TYR A 221 -7.47 6.78 -27.75
CA TYR A 221 -6.24 7.30 -27.16
C TYR A 221 -6.42 7.69 -25.69
N ALA A 222 -7.47 8.43 -25.31
CA ALA A 222 -7.68 8.84 -23.92
C ALA A 222 -7.78 7.64 -22.95
N TRP A 223 -8.58 6.63 -23.31
CA TRP A 223 -8.62 5.34 -22.61
C TRP A 223 -7.28 4.61 -22.72
N GLY A 224 -6.65 4.61 -23.90
CA GLY A 224 -5.33 4.01 -24.13
C GLY A 224 -4.25 4.49 -23.16
N TYR A 225 -4.12 5.80 -22.94
CA TYR A 225 -3.16 6.35 -21.98
C TYR A 225 -3.52 6.04 -20.52
N ALA A 226 -4.80 6.13 -20.14
CA ALA A 226 -5.24 5.78 -18.78
C ALA A 226 -5.01 4.29 -18.47
N VAL A 227 -5.36 3.41 -19.42
CA VAL A 227 -5.12 1.96 -19.38
C VAL A 227 -3.62 1.66 -19.36
N HIS A 228 -2.80 2.35 -20.15
CA HIS A 228 -1.35 2.16 -20.19
C HIS A 228 -0.67 2.55 -18.87
N LEU A 229 -1.06 3.65 -18.24
CA LEU A 229 -0.60 4.00 -16.89
C LEU A 229 -0.99 2.91 -15.88
N ILE A 230 -2.28 2.56 -15.82
CA ILE A 230 -2.79 1.62 -14.82
C ILE A 230 -2.17 0.22 -15.01
N ILE A 231 -2.07 -0.29 -16.24
CA ILE A 231 -1.41 -1.57 -16.55
C ILE A 231 0.09 -1.49 -16.30
N GLY A 232 0.75 -0.38 -16.63
CA GLY A 232 2.18 -0.16 -16.40
C GLY A 232 2.54 -0.20 -14.92
N SER A 233 1.89 0.63 -14.11
CA SER A 233 2.10 0.65 -12.65
C SER A 233 1.66 -0.65 -11.98
N LEU A 234 0.62 -1.33 -12.47
CA LEU A 234 0.26 -2.69 -12.02
C LEU A 234 1.33 -3.73 -12.37
N ASN A 235 1.92 -3.65 -13.56
CA ASN A 235 2.94 -4.60 -13.99
C ASN A 235 4.25 -4.40 -13.21
N PHE A 236 4.68 -3.15 -13.04
CA PHE A 236 5.79 -2.77 -12.17
C PHE A 236 5.56 -3.23 -10.72
N SER A 237 4.40 -2.92 -10.15
CA SER A 237 4.02 -3.39 -8.81
C SER A 237 4.06 -4.91 -8.70
N ARG A 238 3.58 -5.65 -9.71
CA ARG A 238 3.60 -7.12 -9.72
C ARG A 238 5.02 -7.70 -9.80
N VAL A 239 5.93 -7.06 -10.55
CA VAL A 239 7.34 -7.47 -10.62
C VAL A 239 7.98 -7.30 -9.24
N LEU A 240 7.77 -6.15 -8.58
CA LEU A 240 8.27 -5.94 -7.21
C LEU A 240 7.64 -6.88 -6.18
N ASP A 241 6.32 -7.11 -6.24
CA ASP A 241 5.57 -8.08 -5.40
C ASP A 241 6.17 -9.50 -5.53
N GLY A 242 6.41 -9.95 -6.77
CA GLY A 242 7.04 -11.24 -7.05
C GLY A 242 8.52 -11.33 -6.65
N CYS A 243 9.30 -10.26 -6.87
CA CYS A 243 10.70 -10.21 -6.43
C CYS A 243 10.80 -10.25 -4.90
N LEU A 244 9.99 -9.47 -4.19
CA LEU A 244 9.89 -9.48 -2.73
C LEU A 244 9.47 -10.85 -2.19
N ASP A 245 8.52 -11.53 -2.86
CA ASP A 245 8.14 -12.90 -2.53
C ASP A 245 9.32 -13.88 -2.65
N ILE A 246 10.09 -13.79 -3.74
CA ILE A 246 11.25 -14.66 -3.99
C ILE A 246 12.37 -14.44 -2.97
N ILE A 247 12.67 -13.20 -2.60
CA ILE A 247 13.75 -12.90 -1.64
C ILE A 247 13.31 -13.02 -0.16
N SER A 248 12.02 -13.27 0.12
CA SER A 248 11.50 -13.44 1.49
C SER A 248 11.83 -14.83 2.07
N PHE A 249 11.91 -14.92 3.40
CA PHE A 249 12.31 -16.15 4.08
C PHE A 249 11.16 -17.18 4.17
N HIS A 250 11.29 -18.29 3.44
CA HIS A 250 10.23 -19.29 3.24
C HIS A 250 10.42 -20.64 3.95
N GLY A 251 11.56 -20.87 4.63
CA GLY A 251 11.95 -22.19 5.14
C GLY A 251 11.93 -22.34 6.66
N ALA A 252 11.85 -23.59 7.13
CA ALA A 252 12.35 -23.93 8.47
C ALA A 252 13.89 -24.02 8.42
N PRO A 253 14.65 -23.60 9.46
CA PRO A 253 16.11 -23.46 9.37
C PRO A 253 16.93 -24.71 9.02
N LYS A 254 16.33 -25.91 9.12
CA LYS A 254 16.99 -27.24 9.20
C LYS A 254 17.85 -27.68 8.01
N MET A 255 18.04 -26.88 6.98
CA MET A 255 18.91 -27.18 5.82
C MET A 255 20.02 -26.15 5.57
N TYR A 256 20.02 -24.99 6.25
CA TYR A 256 21.07 -23.99 6.08
C TYR A 256 22.10 -24.10 7.19
N SER A 257 23.39 -24.17 6.84
CA SER A 257 24.44 -23.86 7.80
C SER A 257 24.35 -22.39 8.23
N ASN A 258 24.78 -22.08 9.45
CA ASN A 258 24.77 -20.70 9.97
C ASN A 258 25.47 -19.70 9.02
N GLN A 259 26.52 -20.12 8.30
CA GLN A 259 27.20 -19.27 7.32
C GLN A 259 26.37 -19.06 6.04
N GLN A 260 25.68 -20.08 5.54
CA GLN A 260 24.77 -19.93 4.39
C GLN A 260 23.58 -19.03 4.74
N PHE A 261 22.96 -19.20 5.91
CA PHE A 261 21.86 -18.35 6.37
C PHE A 261 22.27 -16.87 6.45
N LEU A 262 23.43 -16.56 7.02
CA LEU A 262 23.96 -15.19 7.09
C LEU A 262 24.35 -14.63 5.72
N SER A 263 24.82 -15.48 4.79
CA SER A 263 25.11 -15.08 3.41
C SER A 263 23.84 -14.78 2.63
N GLU A 264 22.78 -15.56 2.83
CA GLU A 264 21.50 -15.42 2.12
C GLU A 264 20.70 -14.22 2.65
N LEU A 265 20.76 -13.94 3.96
CA LEU A 265 20.22 -12.72 4.56
C LEU A 265 20.92 -11.46 4.03
N ASP A 266 22.26 -11.44 3.91
CA ASP A 266 22.95 -10.27 3.36
C ASP A 266 22.66 -10.08 1.85
N LYS A 267 22.54 -11.18 1.10
CA LYS A 267 22.11 -11.17 -0.31
C LYS A 267 20.69 -10.63 -0.47
N SER A 268 19.73 -11.11 0.32
CA SER A 268 18.34 -10.65 0.25
C SER A 268 18.18 -9.19 0.69
N LEU A 269 18.93 -8.73 1.71
CA LEU A 269 18.97 -7.32 2.12
C LEU A 269 19.48 -6.39 0.99
N ARG A 270 20.53 -6.79 0.26
CA ARG A 270 21.02 -6.03 -0.91
C ARG A 270 19.95 -5.94 -2.01
N TYR A 271 19.21 -7.03 -2.26
CA TYR A 271 18.09 -7.00 -3.22
C TYR A 271 16.94 -6.12 -2.74
N PHE A 272 16.59 -6.15 -1.45
CA PHE A 272 15.58 -5.24 -0.88
C PHE A 272 15.99 -3.77 -1.05
N GLU A 273 17.27 -3.43 -0.85
CA GLU A 273 17.78 -2.08 -1.08
C GLU A 273 17.70 -1.66 -2.56
N LYS A 274 18.07 -2.55 -3.50
CA LYS A 274 17.91 -2.32 -4.95
C LYS A 274 16.43 -2.08 -5.32
N LEU A 275 15.52 -2.93 -4.82
CA LEU A 275 14.08 -2.84 -5.06
C LEU A 275 13.46 -1.55 -4.45
N SER A 276 13.94 -1.10 -3.29
CA SER A 276 13.50 0.17 -2.69
C SER A 276 13.91 1.37 -3.54
N LYS A 277 15.18 1.44 -3.98
CA LYS A 277 15.68 2.52 -4.86
C LYS A 277 14.92 2.56 -6.18
N LEU A 278 14.60 1.39 -6.73
CA LEU A 278 13.77 1.26 -7.94
C LEU A 278 12.33 1.77 -7.70
N MET A 279 11.71 1.47 -6.56
CA MET A 279 10.39 2.01 -6.19
C MET A 279 10.43 3.53 -5.97
N ASP A 280 11.48 4.08 -5.36
CA ASP A 280 11.60 5.53 -5.17
C ASP A 280 11.78 6.29 -6.50
N ALA A 281 12.49 5.72 -7.48
CA ALA A 281 12.57 6.26 -8.83
C ALA A 281 11.22 6.21 -9.59
N ASP A 282 10.41 5.16 -9.39
CA ASP A 282 9.05 5.08 -9.94
C ASP A 282 8.14 6.13 -9.30
N ASN A 283 8.26 6.32 -7.98
CA ASN A 283 7.53 7.33 -7.24
C ASN A 283 7.90 8.78 -7.67
N GLU A 284 9.17 9.11 -7.87
CA GLU A 284 9.60 10.42 -8.41
C GLU A 284 8.90 10.72 -9.75
N MET A 285 8.74 9.71 -10.60
CA MET A 285 8.08 9.87 -11.88
C MET A 285 6.56 9.91 -11.79
N PHE A 286 5.93 9.01 -11.02
CA PHE A 286 4.50 8.74 -11.12
C PHE A 286 3.65 9.10 -9.91
N ALA A 287 4.20 9.31 -8.71
CA ALA A 287 3.38 9.45 -7.48
C ALA A 287 2.33 10.57 -7.59
N TRP A 288 2.70 11.73 -8.14
CA TRP A 288 1.79 12.85 -8.36
C TRP A 288 0.74 12.59 -9.45
N ILE A 289 1.02 11.72 -10.43
CA ILE A 289 0.04 11.32 -11.46
C ILE A 289 -0.92 10.26 -10.91
N VAL A 290 -0.40 9.30 -10.15
CA VAL A 290 -1.19 8.34 -9.38
C VAL A 290 -2.15 9.08 -8.46
N PHE A 291 -1.70 10.13 -7.78
CA PHE A 291 -2.55 11.04 -7.01
C PHE A 291 -3.59 11.78 -7.86
N SER A 292 -3.19 12.42 -8.98
CA SER A 292 -4.14 13.13 -9.85
C SER A 292 -5.23 12.20 -10.39
N GLN A 293 -4.87 10.99 -10.84
CA GLN A 293 -5.84 9.99 -11.28
C GLN A 293 -6.73 9.52 -10.13
N PHE A 294 -6.14 9.17 -8.99
CA PHE A 294 -6.88 8.65 -7.84
C PHE A 294 -7.90 9.66 -7.30
N GLY A 295 -7.44 10.89 -7.01
CA GLY A 295 -8.32 11.99 -6.60
C GLY A 295 -9.35 12.36 -7.68
N GLY A 296 -8.94 12.33 -8.95
CA GLY A 296 -9.83 12.53 -10.09
C GLY A 296 -10.97 11.50 -10.18
N TYR A 297 -10.65 10.19 -10.07
CA TYR A 297 -11.64 9.13 -10.07
C TYR A 297 -12.55 9.15 -8.84
N LEU A 298 -12.05 9.53 -7.66
CA LEU A 298 -12.91 9.75 -6.48
C LEU A 298 -13.86 10.92 -6.68
N PHE A 299 -13.35 12.08 -7.08
CA PHE A 299 -14.13 13.31 -7.29
C PHE A 299 -15.21 13.15 -8.35
N LEU A 300 -14.84 12.60 -9.52
CA LEU A 300 -15.80 12.26 -10.57
C LEU A 300 -16.75 11.14 -10.12
N GLY A 301 -16.27 10.19 -9.31
CA GLY A 301 -17.07 9.12 -8.71
C GLY A 301 -18.20 9.64 -7.84
N CYS A 302 -17.98 10.68 -7.02
CA CYS A 302 -19.03 11.36 -6.27
C CYS A 302 -20.09 11.99 -7.21
N ILE A 303 -19.65 12.63 -8.31
CA ILE A 303 -20.55 13.24 -9.30
C ILE A 303 -21.41 12.18 -10.01
N ILE A 304 -20.83 11.04 -10.40
CA ILE A 304 -21.56 9.94 -11.05
C ILE A 304 -22.39 9.12 -10.05
N ALA A 305 -22.07 9.09 -8.76
CA ALA A 305 -22.98 8.55 -7.75
C ALA A 305 -24.22 9.44 -7.59
N TYR A 306 -24.04 10.76 -7.56
CA TYR A 306 -25.10 11.74 -7.30
C TYR A 306 -26.04 11.97 -8.51
N THR A 307 -25.47 12.16 -9.71
CA THR A 307 -26.23 12.60 -10.90
C THR A 307 -27.38 11.64 -11.28
N PRO A 308 -27.20 10.31 -11.32
CA PRO A 308 -28.29 9.37 -11.60
C PRO A 308 -29.36 9.40 -10.51
N LEU A 309 -28.97 9.42 -9.23
CA LEU A 309 -29.92 9.39 -8.11
C LEU A 309 -30.86 10.61 -8.12
N GLN A 310 -30.34 11.79 -8.45
CA GLN A 310 -31.15 13.01 -8.51
C GLN A 310 -31.98 13.15 -9.80
N TYR A 311 -31.53 12.58 -10.93
CA TYR A 311 -32.10 12.88 -12.26
C TYR A 311 -32.55 11.66 -13.09
N TRP A 312 -32.68 10.46 -12.51
CA TRP A 312 -33.06 9.22 -13.23
C TRP A 312 -34.38 9.30 -14.03
N THR A 313 -35.29 10.20 -13.66
CA THR A 313 -36.56 10.45 -14.37
C THR A 313 -36.43 11.35 -15.61
N VAL A 314 -35.34 12.12 -15.71
CA VAL A 314 -35.09 13.11 -16.78
C VAL A 314 -33.99 12.64 -17.74
N VAL A 315 -33.03 11.85 -17.25
CA VAL A 315 -31.91 11.34 -18.05
C VAL A 315 -32.37 10.21 -18.99
N PRO A 316 -32.07 10.26 -20.30
CA PRO A 316 -32.39 9.18 -21.24
C PRO A 316 -31.84 7.83 -20.80
N LYS A 317 -32.55 6.73 -21.08
CA LYS A 317 -32.18 5.37 -20.64
C LYS A 317 -30.77 4.95 -21.07
N LEU A 318 -30.32 5.38 -22.24
CA LEU A 318 -28.97 5.10 -22.75
C LEU A 318 -27.90 5.93 -22.03
N SER A 319 -28.20 7.20 -21.73
CA SER A 319 -27.37 8.06 -20.89
C SER A 319 -27.25 7.52 -19.45
N LEU A 320 -28.34 6.97 -18.90
CA LEU A 320 -28.31 6.28 -17.61
C LEU A 320 -27.42 5.02 -17.65
N LEU A 321 -27.51 4.22 -18.73
CA LEU A 321 -26.62 3.07 -18.95
C LEU A 321 -25.14 3.49 -19.02
N MET A 322 -24.85 4.63 -19.66
CA MET A 322 -23.51 5.20 -19.74
C MET A 322 -22.98 5.62 -18.36
N TYR A 323 -23.78 6.29 -17.53
CA TYR A 323 -23.42 6.60 -16.14
C TYR A 323 -23.16 5.33 -15.30
N ILE A 324 -24.04 4.32 -15.38
CA ILE A 324 -23.88 3.04 -14.68
C ILE A 324 -22.58 2.33 -15.11
N PHE A 325 -22.29 2.30 -16.42
CA PHE A 325 -21.07 1.68 -16.93
C PHE A 325 -19.79 2.36 -16.40
N ILE A 326 -19.75 3.70 -16.41
CA ILE A 326 -18.57 4.45 -15.93
C ILE A 326 -18.41 4.25 -14.42
N PHE A 327 -19.51 4.29 -13.65
CA PHE A 327 -19.52 4.01 -12.22
C PHE A 327 -18.95 2.62 -11.87
N VAL A 328 -19.44 1.58 -12.55
CA VAL A 328 -18.94 0.20 -12.38
C VAL A 328 -17.47 0.09 -12.79
N THR A 329 -17.06 0.77 -13.87
CA THR A 329 -15.67 0.76 -14.32
C THR A 329 -14.73 1.42 -13.30
N TRP A 330 -15.12 2.54 -12.70
CA TRP A 330 -14.33 3.16 -11.63
C TRP A 330 -14.35 2.36 -10.33
N ILE A 331 -15.48 1.73 -9.97
CA ILE A 331 -15.50 0.78 -8.84
C ILE A 331 -14.53 -0.38 -9.10
N ILE A 332 -14.39 -0.88 -10.33
CA ILE A 332 -13.40 -1.92 -10.64
C ILE A 332 -11.97 -1.36 -10.56
N ILE A 333 -11.70 -0.16 -11.08
CA ILE A 333 -10.39 0.50 -10.99
C ILE A 333 -10.00 0.70 -9.52
N LEU A 334 -10.88 1.29 -8.70
CA LEU A 334 -10.69 1.53 -7.27
C LEU A 334 -10.58 0.21 -6.49
N CYS A 335 -11.56 -0.70 -6.57
CA CYS A 335 -11.59 -1.90 -5.73
C CYS A 335 -10.66 -3.04 -6.17
N ARG A 336 -10.16 -3.07 -7.42
CA ARG A 336 -9.30 -4.16 -7.92
C ARG A 336 -7.92 -3.74 -8.40
N LEU A 337 -7.77 -2.54 -8.97
CA LEU A 337 -6.52 -2.13 -9.61
C LEU A 337 -5.61 -1.37 -8.63
N PHE A 338 -6.12 -0.37 -7.90
CA PHE A 338 -5.32 0.33 -6.88
C PHE A 338 -4.83 -0.58 -5.72
N PRO A 339 -5.67 -1.46 -5.09
CA PRO A 339 -5.20 -2.52 -4.19
C PRO A 339 -4.23 -3.51 -4.83
N GLY A 340 -4.27 -3.65 -6.16
CA GLY A 340 -3.34 -4.45 -6.93
C GLY A 340 -1.95 -3.83 -7.10
N MET A 341 -1.81 -2.52 -6.86
CA MET A 341 -0.53 -1.79 -6.73
C MET A 341 -0.07 -1.76 -5.27
N GLY A 342 -1.00 -1.60 -4.33
CA GLY A 342 -0.73 -1.61 -2.88
C GLY A 342 -0.28 -2.96 -2.30
N SER A 343 -0.13 -4.01 -3.11
CA SER A 343 0.41 -5.29 -2.64
C SER A 343 1.93 -5.25 -2.36
N VAL A 344 2.68 -4.37 -3.03
CA VAL A 344 4.13 -4.19 -2.81
C VAL A 344 4.41 -3.76 -1.38
N TYR A 345 3.62 -2.83 -0.84
CA TYR A 345 3.78 -2.35 0.53
C TYR A 345 3.63 -3.49 1.54
N ASP A 346 2.52 -4.23 1.45
CA ASP A 346 2.26 -5.38 2.32
C ASP A 346 3.35 -6.46 2.17
N LYS A 347 3.88 -6.68 0.95
CA LYS A 347 4.99 -7.62 0.70
C LYS A 347 6.32 -7.16 1.27
N SER A 348 6.60 -5.86 1.25
CA SER A 348 7.82 -5.31 1.87
C SER A 348 7.80 -5.47 3.39
N ILE A 349 6.62 -5.44 4.02
CA ILE A 349 6.44 -5.80 5.44
C ILE A 349 6.68 -7.31 5.64
N VAL A 350 6.03 -8.17 4.85
CA VAL A 350 6.20 -9.64 4.95
C VAL A 350 7.66 -10.08 4.75
N PHE A 351 8.43 -9.38 3.91
CA PHE A 351 9.89 -9.58 3.81
C PHE A 351 10.59 -9.31 5.15
N ILE A 352 10.36 -8.16 5.76
CA ILE A 352 10.99 -7.76 7.03
C ILE A 352 10.57 -8.71 8.16
N GLU A 353 9.28 -9.05 8.24
CA GLU A 353 8.72 -9.98 9.23
C GLU A 353 9.28 -11.40 9.08
N SER A 354 9.29 -11.95 7.86
CA SER A 354 9.78 -13.31 7.60
C SER A 354 11.27 -13.47 7.92
N TRP A 355 12.12 -12.52 7.52
CA TRP A 355 13.53 -12.54 7.90
C TRP A 355 13.77 -12.24 9.38
N THR A 356 12.91 -11.46 10.04
CA THR A 356 12.99 -11.24 11.49
C THR A 356 12.65 -12.52 12.26
N ALA A 357 11.62 -13.25 11.83
CA ALA A 357 11.28 -14.56 12.36
C ALA A 357 12.38 -15.60 12.09
N GLY A 358 12.92 -15.64 10.86
CA GLY A 358 14.05 -16.50 10.49
C GLY A 358 15.29 -16.25 11.35
N MET A 359 15.64 -14.97 11.60
CA MET A 359 16.70 -14.61 12.53
C MET A 359 16.39 -15.04 13.96
N ALA A 360 15.16 -14.89 14.43
CA ALA A 360 14.76 -15.28 15.79
C ALA A 360 14.95 -16.79 16.01
N TYR A 361 14.53 -17.64 15.05
CA TYR A 361 14.81 -19.09 15.09
C TYR A 361 16.31 -19.38 15.02
N SER A 362 17.05 -18.76 14.10
CA SER A 362 18.49 -18.99 13.96
C SER A 362 19.30 -18.59 15.21
N GLN A 363 18.74 -17.72 16.06
CA GLN A 363 19.45 -17.15 17.20
C GLN A 363 19.81 -18.22 18.23
N GLU A 364 18.98 -19.24 18.42
CA GLU A 364 19.23 -20.33 19.37
C GLU A 364 20.41 -21.21 18.90
N ASP A 365 20.43 -21.63 17.64
CA ASP A 365 21.52 -22.40 17.03
C ASP A 365 22.84 -21.60 16.90
N LEU A 366 22.75 -20.28 16.67
CA LEU A 366 23.90 -19.37 16.61
C LEU A 366 24.53 -19.09 17.98
N PHE A 367 23.79 -19.22 19.08
CA PHE A 367 24.36 -19.09 20.43
C PHE A 367 25.11 -20.35 20.88
N LEU A 368 24.83 -21.52 20.29
CA LEU A 368 25.50 -22.80 20.58
C LEU A 368 26.84 -22.98 19.84
N THR A 369 27.16 -22.16 18.83
CA THR A 369 28.40 -22.26 18.04
C THR A 369 29.33 -21.07 18.28
N GLU A 370 30.33 -21.23 19.15
CA GLU A 370 31.09 -20.16 19.83
C GLU A 370 32.10 -19.37 18.97
N VAL A 371 31.86 -19.23 17.65
CA VAL A 371 32.76 -18.49 16.74
C VAL A 371 32.49 -16.98 16.84
N THR A 372 33.33 -16.30 17.62
CA THR A 372 33.22 -14.86 17.95
C THR A 372 33.10 -13.90 16.75
N SER A 373 33.65 -14.27 15.58
CA SER A 373 33.53 -13.48 14.35
C SER A 373 32.08 -13.34 13.87
N ASN A 374 31.36 -14.47 13.78
CA ASN A 374 29.99 -14.53 13.26
C ASN A 374 29.02 -13.67 14.08
N LYS A 375 29.27 -13.56 15.40
CA LYS A 375 28.49 -12.75 16.34
C LYS A 375 28.53 -11.24 16.05
N LYS A 376 29.60 -10.73 15.42
CA LYS A 376 29.64 -9.34 14.91
C LYS A 376 28.84 -9.18 13.62
N TYR A 377 29.02 -10.12 12.68
CA TYR A 377 28.33 -10.07 11.39
C TYR A 377 26.80 -10.22 11.54
N PHE A 378 26.33 -11.18 12.35
CA PHE A 378 24.90 -11.32 12.68
C PHE A 378 24.31 -10.05 13.31
N LYS A 379 25.04 -9.36 14.19
CA LYS A 379 24.61 -8.06 14.74
C LYS A 379 24.47 -6.98 13.66
N LEU A 380 25.38 -6.94 12.69
CA LEU A 380 25.31 -6.00 11.56
C LEU A 380 24.11 -6.30 10.66
N LEU A 381 23.86 -7.56 10.31
CA LEU A 381 22.70 -7.94 9.51
C LEU A 381 21.37 -7.70 10.23
N LYS A 382 21.31 -7.98 11.55
CA LYS A 382 20.15 -7.68 12.39
C LYS A 382 19.87 -6.18 12.47
N PHE A 383 20.91 -5.34 12.50
CA PHE A 383 20.76 -3.89 12.41
C PHE A 383 20.29 -3.44 11.02
N ARG A 384 20.86 -3.99 9.94
CA ARG A 384 20.43 -3.72 8.55
C ARG A 384 18.95 -4.04 8.35
N LEU A 385 18.49 -5.24 8.75
CA LEU A 385 17.08 -5.61 8.64
C LEU A 385 16.16 -4.71 9.49
N ALA A 386 16.59 -4.33 10.70
CA ALA A 386 15.85 -3.38 11.53
C ALA A 386 15.83 -1.95 10.96
N SER A 387 16.73 -1.61 10.03
CA SER A 387 16.73 -0.33 9.30
C SER A 387 15.97 -0.38 7.96
N CYS A 388 15.46 -1.55 7.54
CA CYS A 388 14.63 -1.66 6.35
C CYS A 388 13.28 -0.97 6.56
N VAL A 389 13.00 0.05 5.75
CA VAL A 389 11.70 0.74 5.73
C VAL A 389 10.79 0.07 4.69
N PRO A 390 9.52 -0.27 5.01
CA PRO A 390 8.60 -0.83 4.03
C PRO A 390 8.22 0.22 2.97
N PHE A 391 8.33 -0.15 1.69
CA PHE A 391 8.14 0.73 0.55
C PHE A 391 6.97 0.29 -0.34
N GLY A 392 6.38 1.23 -1.07
CA GLY A 392 5.26 0.98 -1.97
C GLY A 392 4.97 2.19 -2.85
N VAL A 393 3.95 2.08 -3.71
CA VAL A 393 3.56 3.18 -4.60
C VAL A 393 2.96 4.32 -3.77
N LYS A 394 3.59 5.50 -3.84
CA LYS A 394 3.18 6.74 -3.18
C LYS A 394 2.07 7.41 -4.00
N CYS A 395 1.13 8.04 -3.29
CA CYS A 395 0.03 8.80 -3.85
C CYS A 395 0.30 10.28 -3.55
N GLY A 396 1.11 10.90 -4.40
CA GLY A 396 1.81 12.14 -4.09
C GLY A 396 2.63 12.00 -2.81
N ASP A 397 2.80 13.08 -2.08
CA ASP A 397 3.48 13.08 -0.77
C ASP A 397 2.52 12.76 0.41
N PHE A 398 1.28 12.34 0.13
CA PHE A 398 0.21 12.21 1.13
C PHE A 398 0.16 10.84 1.81
N PHE A 399 0.28 9.74 1.05
CA PHE A 399 0.22 8.37 1.60
C PHE A 399 0.81 7.33 0.65
N ILE A 400 1.20 6.17 1.19
CA ILE A 400 1.52 4.97 0.40
C ILE A 400 0.24 4.14 0.21
N ILE A 401 0.00 3.66 -1.00
CA ILE A 401 -1.16 2.82 -1.32
C ILE A 401 -0.98 1.45 -0.68
N ARG A 402 -2.01 1.01 0.07
CA ARG A 402 -2.11 -0.32 0.69
C ARG A 402 -3.38 -1.01 0.19
N LYS A 403 -3.50 -2.34 0.36
CA LYS A 403 -4.76 -3.05 0.03
C LYS A 403 -5.97 -2.50 0.81
N SER A 404 -5.76 -2.08 2.05
CA SER A 404 -6.81 -1.52 2.93
C SER A 404 -7.19 -0.07 2.62
N THR A 405 -6.37 0.68 1.87
CA THR A 405 -6.59 2.13 1.61
C THR A 405 -7.97 2.41 1.01
N MET A 406 -8.49 1.52 0.15
CA MET A 406 -9.82 1.71 -0.45
C MET A 406 -10.95 1.66 0.58
N LEU A 407 -10.86 0.82 1.62
CA LEU A 407 -11.88 0.75 2.68
C LEU A 407 -12.00 2.08 3.42
N THR A 408 -10.86 2.73 3.71
CA THR A 408 -10.83 4.08 4.29
C THR A 408 -11.55 5.09 3.40
N PHE A 409 -11.29 5.09 2.08
CA PHE A 409 -11.98 5.99 1.16
C PHE A 409 -13.49 5.69 1.03
N PHE A 410 -13.90 4.43 0.97
CA PHE A 410 -15.34 4.10 0.97
C PHE A 410 -16.06 4.47 2.27
N SER A 411 -15.38 4.43 3.44
CA SER A 411 -15.95 4.95 4.69
C SER A 411 -16.05 6.48 4.75
N ILE A 412 -15.27 7.21 3.94
CA ILE A 412 -15.37 8.68 3.80
C ILE A 412 -16.47 9.04 2.78
N CYS A 413 -16.63 8.25 1.73
CA CYS A 413 -17.66 8.41 0.71
C CYS A 413 -19.06 7.87 1.14
N GLU A 414 -19.27 7.57 2.43
CA GLU A 414 -20.59 7.16 2.90
C GLU A 414 -21.59 8.34 2.76
N PRO A 415 -22.82 8.14 2.24
CA PRO A 415 -23.70 9.25 1.88
C PRO A 415 -24.04 10.22 3.04
N THR A 416 -24.06 9.69 4.27
CA THR A 416 -24.24 10.43 5.52
C THR A 416 -23.09 11.41 5.81
N ALA A 417 -21.87 11.15 5.36
CA ALA A 417 -20.75 12.08 5.47
C ALA A 417 -20.80 13.15 4.37
N ILE A 418 -21.13 12.76 3.13
CA ILE A 418 -21.20 13.66 1.97
C ILE A 418 -22.24 14.76 2.19
N CYS A 419 -23.46 14.41 2.63
CA CYS A 419 -24.51 15.41 2.90
C CYS A 419 -24.14 16.45 3.98
N ASN A 420 -23.18 16.14 4.85
CA ASN A 420 -22.72 17.03 5.92
C ASN A 420 -21.44 17.81 5.58
N THR A 421 -20.80 17.57 4.43
CA THR A 421 -19.50 18.17 4.06
C THR A 421 -19.56 19.06 2.80
N ILE A 422 -20.71 19.20 2.14
CA ILE A 422 -20.91 20.19 1.08
C ILE A 422 -20.85 21.61 1.69
N PRO A 423 -19.94 22.50 1.26
CA PRO A 423 -19.86 23.86 1.77
C PRO A 423 -21.16 24.65 1.52
N THR A 424 -21.53 25.53 2.46
CA THR A 424 -22.71 26.41 2.35
C THR A 424 -22.68 27.36 1.14
N SER A 425 -21.52 27.58 0.53
CA SER A 425 -21.39 28.30 -0.74
C SER A 425 -21.99 27.56 -1.94
N LEU A 426 -22.08 26.22 -1.92
CA LEU A 426 -22.73 25.42 -2.97
C LEU A 426 -24.24 25.23 -2.75
N VAL A 427 -24.77 25.54 -1.57
CA VAL A 427 -26.21 25.41 -1.25
C VAL A 427 -27.08 26.34 -2.11
N TRP A 428 -26.52 27.43 -2.64
CA TRP A 428 -27.20 28.34 -3.58
C TRP A 428 -27.60 27.73 -4.93
N LEU A 429 -27.17 26.49 -5.24
CA LEU A 429 -27.61 25.73 -6.41
C LEU A 429 -28.87 24.87 -6.16
N VAL A 430 -29.42 24.86 -4.93
CA VAL A 430 -30.61 24.08 -4.57
C VAL A 430 -31.87 24.95 -4.63
N PRO A 431 -32.91 24.58 -5.42
CA PRO A 431 -34.18 25.31 -5.44
C PRO A 431 -34.86 25.35 -4.07
N THR A 432 -35.43 26.52 -3.72
CA THR A 432 -35.95 26.82 -2.38
C THR A 432 -37.12 25.94 -1.92
N GLU A 433 -37.85 25.29 -2.82
CA GLU A 433 -39.05 24.49 -2.47
C GLU A 433 -38.73 23.20 -1.68
N GLN A 434 -37.48 22.74 -1.64
CA GLN A 434 -37.12 21.48 -0.95
C GLN A 434 -36.67 21.64 0.51
N GLN A 435 -36.62 22.87 1.05
CA GLN A 435 -36.18 23.10 2.45
C GLN A 435 -37.13 22.48 3.50
N CYS A 436 -38.42 22.33 3.19
CA CYS A 436 -39.43 21.86 4.14
C CYS A 436 -39.23 20.42 4.65
N VAL A 437 -38.55 19.55 3.89
CA VAL A 437 -38.41 18.11 4.22
C VAL A 437 -37.38 17.85 5.33
N PHE A 438 -36.43 18.77 5.56
CA PHE A 438 -35.34 18.59 6.53
C PHE A 438 -35.67 19.02 7.97
N SER A 439 -36.92 19.37 8.26
CA SER A 439 -37.36 19.96 9.55
C SER A 439 -37.71 18.96 10.67
N LEU A 440 -37.45 17.66 10.49
CA LEU A 440 -37.91 16.59 11.39
C LEU A 440 -36.77 15.77 12.04
N LEU A 441 -35.92 16.43 12.85
CA LEU A 441 -35.06 15.80 13.85
C LEU A 441 -35.08 16.60 15.18
N PRO A 442 -34.92 15.96 16.36
CA PRO A 442 -35.33 16.53 17.65
C PRO A 442 -34.31 17.51 18.29
N PRO A 443 -34.78 18.46 19.12
CA PRO A 443 -33.95 19.53 19.68
C PRO A 443 -33.24 19.12 20.98
N VAL A 444 -31.95 18.77 20.91
CA VAL A 444 -31.11 18.47 22.11
C VAL A 444 -29.72 19.16 22.05
N VAL A 445 -29.54 20.19 21.21
CA VAL A 445 -28.22 20.84 20.97
C VAL A 445 -28.27 22.37 21.10
N GLN A 446 -28.98 22.89 22.11
CA GLN A 446 -28.96 24.32 22.48
C GLN A 446 -28.52 24.61 23.92
N SER A 447 -28.20 23.58 24.71
CA SER A 447 -27.88 23.72 26.14
C SER A 447 -26.58 23.03 26.53
N ILE A 448 -25.44 23.64 26.14
CA ILE A 448 -24.19 23.80 26.91
C ILE A 448 -23.34 24.81 26.10
N SER A 449 -23.43 26.09 26.47
CA SER A 449 -22.59 27.16 25.91
C SER A 449 -22.35 28.26 26.96
N ALA A 450 -21.98 27.84 28.17
CA ALA A 450 -21.74 28.73 29.29
C ALA A 450 -20.91 28.08 30.41
N MET A 451 -19.63 27.71 30.17
CA MET A 451 -18.66 27.66 31.28
C MET A 451 -17.17 27.68 30.87
N SER A 452 -16.45 28.62 31.49
CA SER A 452 -15.02 28.63 31.82
C SER A 452 -13.94 28.66 30.72
N ILE A 453 -12.97 29.55 30.94
CA ILE A 453 -11.73 29.72 30.18
C ILE A 453 -10.81 28.52 30.44
N ASN A 454 -10.57 27.68 29.44
CA ASN A 454 -9.85 26.43 29.65
C ASN A 454 -8.31 26.62 29.59
N LYS A 455 -7.66 26.43 30.74
CA LYS A 455 -6.21 26.59 30.95
C LYS A 455 -5.48 25.32 30.45
N LYS A 456 -4.33 25.43 29.79
CA LYS A 456 -3.61 24.27 29.24
C LYS A 456 -3.24 23.26 30.34
N ILE A 457 -3.85 22.08 30.29
CA ILE A 457 -3.85 21.11 31.39
C ILE A 457 -2.50 20.39 31.53
N PHE A 458 -1.90 19.99 30.40
CA PHE A 458 -0.60 19.32 30.34
C PHE A 458 0.37 20.05 29.41
N THR A 459 1.67 19.87 29.64
CA THR A 459 2.76 20.49 28.87
C THR A 459 3.87 19.47 28.59
N VAL A 460 4.37 19.45 27.34
CA VAL A 460 5.56 18.67 26.98
C VAL A 460 6.82 19.43 27.42
N VAL A 461 7.74 18.72 28.06
CA VAL A 461 9.04 19.20 28.52
C VAL A 461 10.13 18.36 27.87
N GLU A 462 11.17 19.04 27.39
CA GLU A 462 12.40 18.45 26.85
C GLU A 462 13.54 18.79 27.82
N PHE A 463 14.16 17.76 28.40
CA PHE A 463 15.13 17.92 29.47
C PHE A 463 16.56 18.10 28.95
N LYS A 464 17.29 19.03 29.57
CA LYS A 464 18.65 19.44 29.16
C LYS A 464 19.76 18.40 29.43
N ILE A 465 19.49 17.36 30.23
CA ILE A 465 20.49 16.39 30.67
C ILE A 465 20.61 15.18 29.72
N ASP A 466 19.49 14.71 29.19
CA ASP A 466 19.37 13.47 28.41
C ASP A 466 18.70 13.65 27.04
N LEU A 467 18.20 14.85 26.72
CA LEU A 467 17.28 15.14 25.60
C LEU A 467 15.97 14.33 25.68
N GLY A 468 15.58 13.91 26.89
CA GLY A 468 14.37 13.17 27.17
C GLY A 468 13.13 14.04 26.99
N LEU A 469 12.14 13.54 26.24
CA LEU A 469 10.83 14.14 26.09
C LEU A 469 9.85 13.50 27.08
N SER A 470 9.22 14.31 27.93
CA SER A 470 8.22 13.86 28.91
C SER A 470 7.03 14.81 28.95
N VAL A 471 5.83 14.28 29.24
CA VAL A 471 4.59 15.06 29.33
C VAL A 471 4.24 15.22 30.81
N VAL A 472 4.13 16.45 31.30
CA VAL A 472 3.83 16.71 32.72
C VAL A 472 2.58 17.58 32.88
N PRO A 473 1.85 17.46 34.00
CA PRO A 473 0.84 18.43 34.41
C PRO A 473 1.40 19.86 34.41
N THR A 474 0.67 20.84 33.86
CA THR A 474 1.20 22.21 33.70
C THR A 474 1.45 22.91 35.05
N ASN A 475 0.80 22.46 36.13
CA ASN A 475 1.03 22.93 37.50
C ASN A 475 2.36 22.45 38.13
N TRP A 476 3.08 21.52 37.51
CA TRP A 476 4.43 21.14 37.94
C TRP A 476 5.51 22.12 37.45
N ILE A 477 5.21 22.97 36.45
CA ILE A 477 6.18 23.92 35.91
C ILE A 477 6.19 25.20 36.74
N SER A 478 7.34 25.51 37.31
CA SER A 478 7.62 26.79 37.98
C SER A 478 8.57 27.62 37.11
N SER A 479 8.35 28.93 37.02
CA SER A 479 9.25 29.83 36.28
C SER A 479 9.94 30.75 37.27
N ILE A 480 11.26 30.60 37.42
CA ILE A 480 12.08 31.32 38.40
C ILE A 480 13.21 32.02 37.66
N GLY A 481 13.30 33.35 37.78
CA GLY A 481 14.35 34.14 37.11
C GLY A 481 14.32 34.09 35.58
N GLY A 482 13.20 33.70 34.97
CA GLY A 482 13.08 33.51 33.51
C GLY A 482 13.46 32.10 33.02
N ILE A 483 13.77 31.17 33.94
CA ILE A 483 14.02 29.77 33.64
C ILE A 483 12.80 28.94 34.06
N ASP A 484 12.25 28.17 33.13
CA ASP A 484 11.22 27.17 33.44
C ASP A 484 11.88 25.91 34.04
N LEU A 485 11.54 25.63 35.29
CA LEU A 485 11.99 24.48 36.07
C LEU A 485 10.84 23.49 36.30
N CYS A 486 11.11 22.22 36.06
CA CYS A 486 10.18 21.12 36.27
C CYS A 486 10.77 20.14 37.31
N PRO A 487 10.14 19.93 38.48
CA PRO A 487 10.52 18.86 39.40
C PRO A 487 10.28 17.50 38.74
N TYR A 488 11.26 16.61 38.80
CA TYR A 488 11.19 15.28 38.21
C TYR A 488 11.97 14.25 39.07
N PRO A 489 11.46 13.02 39.23
CA PRO A 489 12.18 11.97 39.94
C PRO A 489 13.17 11.24 39.01
N ASP A 490 14.43 11.18 39.44
CA ASP A 490 15.46 10.33 38.83
C ASP A 490 16.03 9.37 39.89
N PRO A 491 15.91 8.03 39.72
CA PRO A 491 15.13 7.35 38.68
C PRO A 491 13.60 7.41 38.93
N PRO A 492 12.77 7.31 37.88
CA PRO A 492 11.32 7.37 38.03
C PRO A 492 10.75 6.13 38.76
N PRO A 493 9.88 6.30 39.79
CA PRO A 493 9.31 5.19 40.54
C PRO A 493 8.26 4.40 39.72
N LYS A 494 8.02 3.14 40.10
CA LYS A 494 7.16 2.17 39.36
C LYS A 494 5.72 2.63 39.07
N ASP A 495 5.19 3.59 39.83
CA ASP A 495 3.83 4.14 39.65
C ASP A 495 3.82 5.58 39.07
N PHE A 496 4.96 6.10 38.61
CA PHE A 496 5.11 7.50 38.17
C PHE A 496 4.06 7.95 37.15
N TYR A 497 3.75 7.10 36.17
CA TYR A 497 2.72 7.36 35.14
C TYR A 497 1.34 7.68 35.72
N LYS A 498 0.97 7.10 36.88
CA LYS A 498 -0.32 7.36 37.56
C LYS A 498 -0.36 8.72 38.26
N LEU A 499 0.81 9.29 38.60
CA LEU A 499 0.91 10.68 39.06
C LEU A 499 0.86 11.62 37.85
N GLN A 500 1.66 11.31 36.83
CA GLN A 500 1.84 12.08 35.60
C GLN A 500 0.53 12.28 34.81
N SER A 501 -0.37 11.29 34.80
CA SER A 501 -1.68 11.37 34.15
C SER A 501 -2.74 12.14 34.96
N ASN A 502 -2.49 12.45 36.23
CA ASN A 502 -3.43 13.19 37.08
C ASN A 502 -3.15 14.71 37.02
N LYS A 503 -4.07 15.45 36.40
CA LYS A 503 -4.03 16.92 36.23
C LYS A 503 -3.88 17.71 37.54
N ASP A 504 -4.39 17.17 38.65
CA ASP A 504 -4.44 17.85 39.96
C ASP A 504 -3.32 17.34 40.89
N SER A 505 -2.42 16.49 40.39
CA SER A 505 -1.27 16.01 41.15
C SER A 505 -0.27 17.12 41.42
N LEU A 506 0.40 17.06 42.57
CA LEU A 506 1.55 17.89 42.90
C LEU A 506 2.84 17.03 42.80
N PRO A 507 3.98 17.65 42.46
CA PRO A 507 5.28 16.99 42.60
C PRO A 507 5.52 16.63 44.08
N LYS A 508 6.24 15.54 44.34
CA LYS A 508 6.56 15.12 45.71
C LYS A 508 7.82 15.82 46.22
N ASP A 509 7.87 16.05 47.53
CA ASP A 509 9.06 16.56 48.20
C ASP A 509 10.30 15.70 47.91
N GLY A 510 11.42 16.36 47.61
CA GLY A 510 12.68 15.70 47.29
C GLY A 510 12.92 15.36 45.80
N TRP A 511 12.07 15.83 44.88
CA TRP A 511 12.33 15.71 43.42
C TRP A 511 13.34 16.75 42.91
N THR A 512 14.08 16.39 41.87
CA THR A 512 15.12 17.25 41.26
C THR A 512 14.49 18.23 40.28
N ASN A 513 14.79 19.53 40.41
CA ASN A 513 14.35 20.55 39.46
C ASN A 513 15.20 20.50 38.19
N LEU A 514 14.61 20.05 37.07
CA LEU A 514 15.26 19.97 35.77
C LEU A 514 14.95 21.21 34.91
N GLU A 515 15.96 21.67 34.17
CA GLU A 515 15.85 22.78 33.23
C GLU A 515 15.23 22.32 31.90
N LYS A 516 14.20 23.04 31.46
CA LYS A 516 13.46 22.82 30.21
C LYS A 516 14.10 23.60 29.06
N LEU A 517 14.32 22.96 27.91
CA LEU A 517 14.79 23.67 26.70
C LEU A 517 13.75 24.70 26.21
N SER A 518 14.22 25.89 25.80
CA SER A 518 13.38 26.88 25.12
C SER A 518 13.13 26.47 23.67
N LYS A 519 11.94 26.79 23.14
CA LYS A 519 11.53 26.38 21.78
C LYS A 519 12.45 26.89 20.67
N GLU A 520 13.04 28.07 20.84
CA GLU A 520 14.04 28.61 19.90
C GLU A 520 15.31 27.76 19.89
N THR A 521 15.76 27.28 21.06
CA THR A 521 16.94 26.41 21.17
C THR A 521 16.72 25.10 20.41
N VAL A 522 15.56 24.46 20.59
CA VAL A 522 15.19 23.23 19.88
C VAL A 522 15.15 23.43 18.35
N ALA A 523 14.55 24.54 17.89
CA ALA A 523 14.51 24.88 16.46
C ALA A 523 15.91 25.17 15.89
N LYS A 524 16.79 25.79 16.68
CA LYS A 524 18.19 26.07 16.30
C LYS A 524 19.04 24.80 16.26
N LEU A 525 18.79 23.85 17.16
CA LEU A 525 19.47 22.54 17.19
C LEU A 525 19.11 21.68 15.98
N LYS A 526 17.82 21.58 15.61
CA LYS A 526 17.39 20.82 14.42
C LYS A 526 18.09 21.31 13.14
N ARG A 527 18.12 22.63 12.92
CA ARG A 527 18.81 23.26 11.78
C ARG A 527 20.33 23.01 11.76
N LEU A 528 20.95 22.64 12.88
CA LEU A 528 22.37 22.27 12.95
C LEU A 528 22.62 20.78 12.71
N LEU A 529 21.62 19.90 12.89
CA LEU A 529 21.70 18.50 12.48
C LEU A 529 21.38 18.31 10.99
N GLU A 530 20.42 19.06 10.44
CA GLU A 530 20.02 18.96 9.03
C GLU A 530 21.12 19.43 8.04
N ASN A 531 22.03 20.32 8.49
CA ASN A 531 23.04 20.96 7.64
C ASN A 531 24.46 20.35 7.76
N LYS A 532 24.57 19.03 7.92
CA LYS A 532 25.87 18.32 7.79
C LYS A 532 25.80 17.19 6.75
N PRO A 533 26.32 17.40 5.53
CA PRO A 533 26.76 16.27 4.71
C PRO A 533 27.93 15.57 5.42
N ILE A 534 27.87 14.25 5.52
CA ILE A 534 29.01 13.42 5.95
C ILE A 534 29.56 12.78 4.68
N ASP A 535 30.57 13.44 4.10
CA ASP A 535 31.47 12.79 3.15
C ASP A 535 32.34 11.79 3.91
N SER A 536 32.64 10.65 3.28
CA SER A 536 33.29 9.52 3.95
C SER A 536 34.06 8.61 2.98
N SER A 537 34.93 9.19 2.15
CA SER A 537 36.13 8.49 1.70
C SER A 537 37.29 8.68 2.69
N ASP A 538 38.31 7.84 2.55
CA ASP A 538 39.69 8.03 3.03
C ASP A 538 39.94 8.14 4.56
N ALA A 539 40.22 6.99 5.18
CA ALA A 539 41.37 6.82 6.09
C ALA A 539 41.66 5.35 6.44
N GLU A 540 42.45 4.64 5.62
CA GLU A 540 43.38 3.64 6.16
C GLU A 540 44.60 4.37 6.76
N GLY A 541 45.10 4.03 7.96
CA GLY A 541 46.27 4.79 8.47
C GLY A 541 46.74 4.69 9.93
N VAL A 542 46.95 3.48 10.47
CA VAL A 542 48.21 3.14 11.21
C VAL A 542 48.65 4.02 12.44
N LYS A 543 48.44 3.45 13.64
CA LYS A 543 49.34 3.42 14.87
C LYS A 543 49.41 4.57 15.92
N ARG A 544 49.21 4.12 17.18
CA ARG A 544 49.91 4.46 18.46
C ARG A 544 49.76 5.88 19.07
N GLY A 545 49.50 5.99 20.39
CA GLY A 545 49.61 7.30 21.08
C GLY A 545 49.23 7.52 22.57
N ARG A 546 49.14 6.48 23.41
CA ARG A 546 49.09 6.50 24.91
C ARG A 546 49.14 7.87 25.68
N SER A 547 48.02 8.22 26.33
CA SER A 547 47.91 8.85 27.68
C SER A 547 48.12 10.37 27.91
N SER A 548 47.27 10.91 28.80
CA SER A 548 47.53 11.91 29.88
C SER A 548 47.01 13.36 29.78
N SER A 549 46.05 13.66 30.68
CA SER A 549 45.98 14.80 31.62
C SER A 549 46.01 16.29 31.20
N THR A 550 44.96 17.00 31.64
CA THR A 550 44.92 18.36 32.24
C THR A 550 45.35 19.62 31.46
N ASN A 551 44.31 20.42 31.13
CA ASN A 551 44.05 21.79 31.58
C ASN A 551 45.08 22.95 31.44
N PHE A 552 44.51 24.08 30.97
CA PHE A 552 44.80 25.48 31.28
C PHE A 552 46.04 26.20 30.68
N ASN A 553 45.70 27.14 29.77
CA ASN A 553 45.92 28.60 29.87
C ASN A 553 47.02 29.33 29.06
N ILE A 554 46.57 30.53 28.62
CA ILE A 554 47.29 31.78 28.32
C ILE A 554 48.00 31.89 26.96
N ALA A 555 47.90 33.11 26.42
CA ALA A 555 48.17 33.50 25.04
C ALA A 555 49.59 34.02 24.79
N ALA A 556 49.97 34.06 23.51
CA ALA A 556 50.73 35.18 22.92
C ALA A 556 50.53 35.23 21.39
N ALA A 557 50.42 36.44 20.85
CA ALA A 557 50.82 36.75 19.46
C ALA A 557 52.10 37.59 19.53
N PRO A 558 52.95 37.65 18.48
CA PRO A 558 52.78 38.76 17.53
C PRO A 558 53.25 38.54 16.06
N LEU A 559 52.54 39.21 15.14
CA LEU A 559 53.02 40.00 13.98
C LEU A 559 54.15 39.50 13.03
N ALA A 560 53.74 39.13 11.80
CA ALA A 560 54.16 39.73 10.51
C ALA A 560 55.64 39.57 10.02
N PRO A 561 56.03 40.07 8.81
CA PRO A 561 55.30 40.27 7.53
C PRO A 561 55.99 39.61 6.29
N ALA A 562 55.28 39.43 5.16
CA ALA A 562 55.91 39.38 3.81
C ALA A 562 54.93 39.57 2.62
N GLN A 563 55.38 40.36 1.64
CA GLN A 563 55.01 40.52 0.21
C GLN A 563 56.37 40.84 -0.51
N PRO A 564 56.53 40.95 -1.85
CA PRO A 564 55.57 40.88 -2.98
C PRO A 564 56.10 40.00 -4.18
N ILE A 565 55.58 40.25 -5.41
CA ILE A 565 56.24 40.19 -6.76
C ILE A 565 55.57 39.31 -7.86
N PHE A 566 55.64 39.86 -9.09
CA PHE A 566 55.20 39.42 -10.45
C PHE A 566 55.57 37.97 -10.85
N GLY A 567 55.01 37.35 -11.91
CA GLY A 567 53.96 37.79 -12.88
C GLY A 567 54.09 37.09 -14.28
N VAL A 568 53.42 37.65 -15.32
CA VAL A 568 53.72 37.57 -16.79
C VAL A 568 53.04 36.49 -17.70
N GLN A 569 52.01 36.93 -18.49
CA GLN A 569 51.75 36.75 -19.96
C GLN A 569 51.51 35.33 -20.60
N THR A 570 50.91 35.07 -21.79
CA THR A 570 50.15 35.78 -22.90
C THR A 570 49.55 34.70 -23.87
N GLU A 571 48.59 34.89 -24.79
CA GLU A 571 47.61 35.96 -25.11
C GLU A 571 46.19 35.34 -25.35
N ILE A 572 45.39 35.38 -26.46
CA ILE A 572 45.42 35.90 -27.85
C ILE A 572 44.04 36.55 -28.19
N ASN A 573 44.00 37.57 -29.08
CA ASN A 573 42.86 38.46 -29.41
C ASN A 573 42.42 38.39 -30.92
N PRO A 574 41.63 39.32 -31.53
CA PRO A 574 40.36 40.00 -31.13
C PRO A 574 39.30 40.17 -32.27
N SER A 575 38.09 40.67 -31.94
CA SER A 575 37.26 41.64 -32.74
C SER A 575 36.04 42.10 -31.91
N VAL A 576 35.80 43.39 -31.58
CA VAL A 576 35.28 44.50 -32.43
C VAL A 576 33.83 44.21 -32.87
N ASP A 577 32.80 45.04 -32.58
CA ASP A 577 32.70 46.51 -32.67
C ASP A 577 31.92 47.22 -31.52
N GLU A 578 31.86 48.56 -31.54
CA GLU A 578 31.16 49.44 -30.57
C GLU A 578 29.67 49.72 -30.88
N ILE A 579 28.93 50.27 -29.90
CA ILE A 579 28.20 51.56 -29.98
C ILE A 579 27.49 51.88 -28.65
N ASN A 580 27.62 53.14 -28.17
CA ASN A 580 26.79 53.74 -27.12
C ASN A 580 26.70 55.26 -27.35
N PRO A 581 25.51 55.87 -27.25
CA PRO A 581 25.36 57.08 -26.42
C PRO A 581 24.00 57.14 -25.69
N GLY A 582 23.79 57.94 -24.65
CA GLY A 582 24.63 58.97 -24.00
C GLY A 582 23.74 59.93 -23.17
N ILE A 583 24.26 61.11 -22.78
CA ILE A 583 23.55 62.23 -22.09
C ILE A 583 23.30 61.94 -20.58
N ASP A 584 24.05 62.45 -19.59
CA ASP A 584 24.45 63.83 -19.16
C ASP A 584 23.47 64.42 -18.09
N HIS A 585 23.84 65.24 -17.08
CA HIS A 585 25.14 65.76 -16.58
C HIS A 585 25.00 66.37 -15.15
N LEU A 586 26.07 66.37 -14.34
CA LEU A 586 26.43 67.35 -13.25
C LEU A 586 25.46 67.45 -12.02
N VAL A 587 25.80 68.04 -10.85
CA VAL A 587 26.85 69.00 -10.40
C VAL A 587 27.50 68.56 -9.05
N ASP A 588 28.68 69.11 -8.74
CA ASP A 588 29.51 69.02 -7.52
C ASP A 588 28.77 69.39 -6.18
N THR A 589 29.26 69.08 -4.96
CA THR A 589 30.44 69.73 -4.32
C THR A 589 30.99 68.98 -3.07
N ASN A 590 32.15 69.45 -2.56
CA ASN A 590 32.98 68.81 -1.53
C ASN A 590 32.65 69.20 -0.07
N ALA A 591 33.23 68.42 0.88
CA ALA A 591 34.01 68.86 2.06
C ALA A 591 33.55 68.39 3.48
N GLU A 592 34.47 67.65 4.12
CA GLU A 592 34.90 67.72 5.53
C GLU A 592 33.98 67.40 6.74
N ASN A 593 34.32 66.26 7.36
CA ASN A 593 34.78 66.10 8.76
C ASN A 593 33.83 66.21 9.99
N ASN A 594 34.12 65.31 10.94
CA ASN A 594 33.92 65.41 12.40
C ASN A 594 32.52 65.17 13.04
N SER A 595 32.24 63.86 13.21
CA SER A 595 32.07 63.23 14.54
C SER A 595 30.72 63.28 15.29
N VAL A 596 30.66 62.42 16.32
CA VAL A 596 29.59 62.20 17.32
C VAL A 596 28.38 61.38 16.87
N THR A 597 28.23 60.26 17.58
CA THR A 597 27.17 59.25 17.53
C THR A 597 25.73 59.78 17.52
N THR A 598 24.92 59.30 16.57
CA THR A 598 23.45 59.30 16.67
C THR A 598 22.87 57.93 16.28
N ASN A 599 22.02 57.43 17.17
CA ASN A 599 21.09 56.29 17.08
C ASN A 599 20.85 55.68 15.68
N LEU A 600 21.02 54.36 15.57
CA LEU A 600 20.45 53.58 14.46
C LEU A 600 18.93 53.47 14.66
N GLU A 601 18.19 54.43 14.10
CA GLU A 601 16.73 54.42 14.11
C GLU A 601 16.22 53.27 13.23
N TYR A 602 15.82 52.17 13.87
CA TYR A 602 15.16 51.06 13.19
C TYR A 602 13.81 51.53 12.64
N HIS A 603 13.78 51.83 11.34
CA HIS A 603 12.56 52.14 10.62
C HIS A 603 11.68 50.87 10.57
N CYS A 604 10.86 50.70 11.61
CA CYS A 604 10.03 49.53 11.79
C CYS A 604 8.92 49.56 10.74
N LEU A 605 9.08 48.75 9.69
CA LEU A 605 8.03 48.44 8.74
C LEU A 605 6.83 47.87 9.50
N GLN A 606 5.85 48.72 9.79
CA GLN A 606 4.52 48.27 10.17
C GLN A 606 3.90 47.57 8.96
N VAL A 607 4.16 46.28 8.85
CA VAL A 607 3.40 45.38 7.98
C VAL A 607 1.98 45.36 8.53
N GLU A 608 1.13 46.17 7.92
CA GLU A 608 -0.31 46.21 8.21
C GLU A 608 -0.86 44.78 8.07
N PRO A 609 -1.39 44.17 9.15
CA PRO A 609 -1.69 42.74 9.14
C PRO A 609 -2.89 42.46 8.24
N ASP A 610 -2.65 41.86 7.07
CA ASP A 610 -3.69 41.50 6.11
C ASP A 610 -4.86 40.80 6.85
N PRO A 611 -6.07 41.39 6.83
CA PRO A 611 -7.21 40.81 7.53
C PRO A 611 -7.54 39.41 7.00
N ARG A 612 -7.26 39.11 5.72
CA ARG A 612 -7.46 37.78 5.14
C ARG A 612 -6.46 36.75 5.65
N LEU A 613 -5.19 37.14 5.82
CA LEU A 613 -4.19 36.27 6.44
C LEU A 613 -4.54 36.02 7.92
N THR A 614 -5.03 37.05 8.61
CA THR A 614 -5.48 36.96 10.01
C THR A 614 -6.73 36.07 10.15
N GLU A 615 -7.68 36.18 9.21
CA GLU A 615 -8.86 35.32 9.12
C GLU A 615 -8.48 33.86 8.83
N LEU A 616 -7.65 33.61 7.82
CA LEU A 616 -7.14 32.27 7.47
C LEU A 616 -6.36 31.62 8.62
N LEU A 617 -5.54 32.39 9.34
CA LEU A 617 -4.84 31.89 10.54
C LEU A 617 -5.80 31.57 11.69
N ASN A 618 -6.91 32.28 11.81
CA ASN A 618 -7.96 31.97 12.77
C ASN A 618 -8.79 30.74 12.35
N GLU A 619 -9.07 30.55 11.06
CA GLU A 619 -9.69 29.31 10.54
C GLU A 619 -8.78 28.10 10.73
N PHE A 620 -7.50 28.21 10.39
CA PHE A 620 -6.53 27.14 10.61
C PHE A 620 -6.38 26.80 12.10
N ARG A 621 -6.46 27.81 12.98
CA ARG A 621 -6.50 27.61 14.44
C ARG A 621 -7.79 26.93 14.92
N LYS A 622 -8.96 27.27 14.36
CA LYS A 622 -10.22 26.54 14.63
C LYS A 622 -10.10 25.08 14.19
N PHE A 623 -9.56 24.83 12.99
CA PHE A 623 -9.34 23.48 12.46
C PHE A 623 -8.37 22.67 13.34
N GLN A 624 -7.27 23.27 13.80
CA GLN A 624 -6.34 22.62 14.74
C GLN A 624 -7.02 22.25 16.07
N VAL A 625 -7.84 23.14 16.63
CA VAL A 625 -8.59 22.86 17.87
C VAL A 625 -9.60 21.73 17.67
N GLU A 626 -10.37 21.76 16.58
CA GLU A 626 -11.37 20.72 16.32
C GLU A 626 -10.72 19.38 15.90
N SER A 627 -9.57 19.41 15.24
CA SER A 627 -8.77 18.21 14.95
C SER A 627 -8.26 17.56 16.25
N LEU A 628 -7.73 18.35 17.19
CA LEU A 628 -7.34 17.86 18.52
C LEU A 628 -8.55 17.35 19.32
N ARG A 629 -9.70 18.04 19.26
CA ARG A 629 -10.94 17.59 19.92
C ARG A 629 -11.46 16.27 19.34
N ASN A 630 -11.33 16.06 18.03
CA ASN A 630 -11.67 14.80 17.38
C ASN A 630 -10.65 13.69 17.71
N GLN A 631 -9.37 14.00 17.88
CA GLN A 631 -8.38 13.04 18.38
C GLN A 631 -8.64 12.65 19.84
N GLU A 632 -9.01 13.60 20.70
CA GLU A 632 -9.43 13.35 22.09
C GLU A 632 -10.71 12.51 22.15
N LEU A 633 -11.72 12.81 21.30
CA LEU A 633 -12.94 12.01 21.16
C LEU A 633 -12.65 10.60 20.64
N LEU A 634 -11.71 10.44 19.70
CA LEU A 634 -11.27 9.14 19.20
C LEU A 634 -10.50 8.35 20.27
N LEU A 635 -9.65 9.00 21.06
CA LEU A 635 -8.95 8.37 22.19
C LEU A 635 -9.93 7.96 23.29
N GLU A 636 -10.91 8.80 23.64
CA GLU A 636 -11.97 8.44 24.58
C GLU A 636 -12.83 7.29 24.03
N ARG A 637 -13.16 7.27 22.73
CA ARG A 637 -13.87 6.13 22.10
C ARG A 637 -13.01 4.86 22.07
N ILE A 638 -11.70 4.97 21.82
CA ILE A 638 -10.77 3.85 21.90
C ILE A 638 -10.69 3.36 23.34
N HIS A 639 -10.62 4.25 24.34
CA HIS A 639 -10.56 3.86 25.74
C HIS A 639 -11.90 3.32 26.27
N GLN A 640 -13.03 3.77 25.73
CA GLN A 640 -14.34 3.16 25.94
C GLN A 640 -14.44 1.78 25.25
N LEU A 641 -13.87 1.60 24.06
CA LEU A 641 -13.77 0.29 23.41
C LEU A 641 -12.83 -0.65 24.17
N GLU A 642 -11.66 -0.19 24.62
CA GLU A 642 -10.79 -0.90 25.54
C GLU A 642 -11.53 -1.25 26.83
N LYS A 643 -12.32 -0.33 27.39
CA LYS A 643 -13.12 -0.59 28.59
C LYS A 643 -14.29 -1.53 28.33
N ILE A 644 -14.87 -1.57 27.14
CA ILE A 644 -15.91 -2.55 26.73
C ILE A 644 -15.28 -3.92 26.47
N VAL A 645 -14.09 -3.98 25.88
CA VAL A 645 -13.31 -5.22 25.65
C VAL A 645 -12.74 -5.75 26.97
N LEU A 646 -12.17 -4.89 27.82
CA LEU A 646 -11.76 -5.24 29.17
C LEU A 646 -12.96 -5.57 30.05
N ASN A 647 -14.13 -4.95 29.89
CA ASN A 647 -15.34 -5.37 30.60
C ASN A 647 -15.97 -6.64 30.00
N SER A 648 -15.73 -7.00 28.74
CA SER A 648 -16.19 -8.29 28.19
C SER A 648 -15.24 -9.43 28.61
N LEU A 649 -13.93 -9.19 28.61
CA LEU A 649 -12.91 -10.07 29.20
C LEU A 649 -13.08 -10.21 30.73
N ASN A 650 -13.30 -9.11 31.45
CA ASN A 650 -13.59 -9.11 32.89
C ASN A 650 -15.04 -9.51 33.21
N SER A 651 -15.96 -9.59 32.23
CA SER A 651 -17.24 -10.30 32.40
C SER A 651 -17.10 -11.79 32.09
N GLN A 652 -16.16 -12.21 31.25
CA GLN A 652 -15.75 -13.62 31.14
C GLN A 652 -15.02 -14.08 32.41
N GLN A 653 -14.20 -13.23 33.04
CA GLN A 653 -13.58 -13.51 34.34
C GLN A 653 -14.48 -13.18 35.55
N GLY A 654 -15.46 -12.29 35.41
CA GLY A 654 -16.58 -12.12 36.36
C GLY A 654 -17.56 -13.30 36.32
N ALA A 655 -17.70 -13.93 35.16
CA ALA A 655 -18.35 -15.23 34.97
C ALA A 655 -17.46 -16.43 35.39
N ALA A 656 -16.38 -16.21 36.15
CA ALA A 656 -15.64 -17.29 36.81
C ALA A 656 -16.48 -18.06 37.85
N CYS A 657 -17.69 -17.60 38.19
CA CYS A 657 -18.71 -18.39 38.90
C CYS A 657 -19.57 -19.29 38.00
N SER A 658 -19.38 -19.28 36.67
CA SER A 658 -20.07 -20.13 35.69
C SER A 658 -19.12 -20.99 34.83
N ALA A 659 -17.84 -21.08 35.21
CA ALA A 659 -16.82 -21.90 34.55
C ALA A 659 -16.98 -23.41 34.88
N LYS A 660 -18.12 -24.00 34.54
CA LYS A 660 -18.45 -25.43 34.78
C LYS A 660 -19.07 -26.19 33.60
N ASN A 661 -19.56 -25.50 32.57
CA ASN A 661 -20.44 -26.10 31.56
C ASN A 661 -19.90 -25.93 30.12
N THR A 662 -18.67 -26.39 29.87
CA THR A 662 -18.11 -26.57 28.52
C THR A 662 -17.19 -27.78 28.51
N TRP A 663 -17.28 -28.66 27.51
CA TRP A 663 -16.49 -29.90 27.49
C TRP A 663 -15.10 -29.72 26.85
N SER A 664 -14.11 -30.46 27.36
CA SER A 664 -12.75 -30.49 26.80
C SER A 664 -12.62 -31.50 25.67
N TRP A 665 -12.89 -31.07 24.44
CA TRP A 665 -12.69 -31.84 23.20
C TRP A 665 -11.20 -31.93 22.81
N PRO A 666 -10.75 -32.96 22.05
CA PRO A 666 -11.49 -34.13 21.58
C PRO A 666 -11.58 -35.27 22.62
N ILE A 667 -12.60 -36.11 22.50
CA ILE A 667 -12.77 -37.34 23.29
C ILE A 667 -11.71 -38.38 22.90
N LYS A 668 -10.99 -38.93 23.88
CA LYS A 668 -9.86 -39.84 23.71
C LYS A 668 -10.22 -41.31 23.85
N ASP A 669 -11.11 -41.65 24.80
CA ASP A 669 -11.45 -43.03 25.17
C ASP A 669 -12.97 -43.22 25.41
N GLU A 670 -13.37 -44.46 25.74
CA GLU A 670 -14.76 -44.84 25.97
C GLU A 670 -15.32 -44.34 27.32
N GLY A 671 -14.49 -44.09 28.32
CA GLY A 671 -14.88 -43.49 29.60
C GLY A 671 -15.17 -42.00 29.48
N GLU A 672 -14.33 -41.25 28.76
CA GLU A 672 -14.63 -39.87 28.33
C GLU A 672 -15.91 -39.85 27.46
N LEU A 673 -16.09 -40.81 26.54
CA LEU A 673 -17.30 -40.91 25.71
C LEU A 673 -18.59 -41.08 26.54
N ILE A 674 -18.57 -41.95 27.55
CA ILE A 674 -19.71 -42.14 28.47
C ILE A 674 -19.94 -40.88 29.31
N SER A 675 -18.88 -40.18 29.72
CA SER A 675 -18.97 -38.94 30.49
C SER A 675 -19.61 -37.79 29.71
N VAL A 676 -19.27 -37.65 28.43
CA VAL A 676 -19.94 -36.71 27.50
C VAL A 676 -21.41 -37.07 27.31
N GLU A 677 -21.75 -38.35 27.15
CA GLU A 677 -23.14 -38.83 27.01
C GLU A 677 -24.00 -38.59 28.27
N VAL A 678 -23.40 -38.39 29.44
CA VAL A 678 -24.09 -37.94 30.66
C VAL A 678 -24.20 -36.41 30.68
N TRP A 679 -23.10 -35.71 30.37
CA TRP A 679 -23.04 -34.25 30.40
C TRP A 679 -23.95 -33.56 29.34
N LEU A 680 -24.11 -34.18 28.17
CA LEU A 680 -25.03 -33.73 27.10
C LEU A 680 -26.51 -34.00 27.37
N ARG A 681 -26.88 -34.62 28.50
CA ARG A 681 -28.30 -34.78 28.89
C ARG A 681 -28.91 -33.48 29.41
N ASP A 682 -28.08 -32.53 29.85
CA ASP A 682 -28.49 -31.17 30.17
C ASP A 682 -28.76 -30.41 28.85
N PRO A 683 -30.02 -29.97 28.59
CA PRO A 683 -30.35 -29.22 27.38
C PRO A 683 -29.57 -27.91 27.24
N THR A 684 -29.11 -27.33 28.35
CA THR A 684 -28.28 -26.11 28.37
C THR A 684 -26.94 -26.36 27.71
N ASN A 685 -26.28 -27.46 28.09
CA ASN A 685 -24.98 -27.87 27.56
C ASN A 685 -25.11 -28.30 26.10
N TYR A 686 -26.14 -29.10 25.79
CA TYR A 686 -26.41 -29.55 24.42
C TYR A 686 -26.60 -28.36 23.46
N ASN A 687 -27.46 -27.41 23.81
CA ASN A 687 -27.75 -26.25 22.95
C ASN A 687 -26.55 -25.28 22.86
N HIS A 688 -25.71 -25.20 23.90
CA HIS A 688 -24.46 -24.44 23.85
C HIS A 688 -23.50 -25.05 22.84
N GLU A 689 -23.20 -26.36 22.94
CA GLU A 689 -22.28 -27.05 22.03
C GLU A 689 -22.80 -27.04 20.58
N VAL A 690 -24.11 -27.19 20.34
CA VAL A 690 -24.69 -27.01 18.99
C VAL A 690 -24.33 -25.63 18.40
N SER A 691 -24.34 -24.58 19.22
CA SER A 691 -24.00 -23.21 18.81
C SER A 691 -22.50 -22.90 18.75
N VAL A 692 -21.65 -23.80 19.26
CA VAL A 692 -20.18 -23.74 19.12
C VAL A 692 -19.77 -24.51 17.87
N LEU A 693 -20.24 -25.75 17.74
CA LEU A 693 -19.92 -26.67 16.66
C LEU A 693 -20.51 -26.23 15.31
N SER A 694 -21.65 -25.53 15.26
CA SER A 694 -22.19 -24.99 13.99
C SER A 694 -21.29 -23.93 13.34
N LYS A 695 -20.29 -23.41 14.06
CA LYS A 695 -19.26 -22.49 13.52
C LYS A 695 -18.11 -23.23 12.83
N ILE A 696 -18.05 -24.57 12.91
CA ILE A 696 -17.03 -25.40 12.24
C ILE A 696 -17.41 -25.57 10.76
N GLY A 697 -17.19 -24.51 10.00
CA GLY A 697 -17.59 -24.43 8.59
C GLY A 697 -16.84 -25.41 7.66
N GLY A 698 -17.41 -25.61 6.48
CA GLY A 698 -16.81 -26.32 5.36
C GLY A 698 -17.59 -26.02 4.07
N ALA A 699 -16.93 -26.01 2.92
CA ALA A 699 -17.55 -25.64 1.63
C ALA A 699 -18.56 -26.68 1.07
N THR A 700 -18.82 -27.76 1.82
CA THR A 700 -19.86 -28.79 1.57
C THR A 700 -20.22 -29.47 2.89
N VAL A 701 -21.42 -30.03 2.99
CA VAL A 701 -21.86 -30.87 4.14
C VAL A 701 -20.81 -31.92 4.51
N THR A 702 -20.26 -32.66 3.53
CA THR A 702 -19.19 -33.65 3.74
C THR A 702 -17.99 -33.07 4.50
N LYS A 703 -17.54 -31.87 4.12
CA LYS A 703 -16.38 -31.22 4.71
C LYS A 703 -16.68 -30.67 6.11
N CYS A 704 -17.88 -30.14 6.33
CA CYS A 704 -18.35 -29.74 7.66
C CYS A 704 -18.39 -30.96 8.61
N VAL A 705 -19.03 -32.06 8.23
CA VAL A 705 -19.06 -33.32 8.99
C VAL A 705 -17.65 -33.82 9.33
N TYR A 706 -16.74 -33.82 8.35
CA TYR A 706 -15.37 -34.31 8.55
C TYR A 706 -14.54 -33.40 9.47
N ASN A 707 -14.70 -32.08 9.39
CA ASN A 707 -14.05 -31.12 10.28
C ASN A 707 -14.57 -31.27 11.72
N THR A 708 -15.88 -31.34 11.91
CA THR A 708 -16.55 -31.50 13.21
C THR A 708 -16.14 -32.82 13.88
N LEU A 709 -16.14 -33.94 13.15
CA LEU A 709 -15.64 -35.23 13.67
C LEU A 709 -14.16 -35.19 14.08
N GLN A 710 -13.32 -34.50 13.30
CA GLN A 710 -11.89 -34.35 13.61
C GLN A 710 -11.64 -33.44 14.83
N TRP A 711 -12.54 -32.51 15.13
CA TRP A 711 -12.47 -31.66 16.32
C TRP A 711 -12.99 -32.37 17.58
N MET A 712 -14.01 -33.23 17.43
CA MET A 712 -14.67 -33.90 18.56
C MET A 712 -14.05 -35.26 18.97
N ILE A 713 -13.45 -36.02 18.05
CA ILE A 713 -13.08 -37.43 18.28
C ILE A 713 -11.60 -37.67 18.00
N SER A 714 -10.87 -38.27 18.97
CA SER A 714 -9.47 -38.67 18.78
C SER A 714 -9.32 -39.72 17.67
N HIS A 715 -8.10 -39.84 17.13
CA HIS A 715 -7.82 -40.88 16.15
C HIS A 715 -8.02 -42.29 16.74
N GLU A 716 -7.58 -42.51 17.97
CA GLU A 716 -7.61 -43.80 18.66
C GLU A 716 -9.04 -44.28 18.91
N LEU A 717 -9.92 -43.38 19.39
CA LEU A 717 -11.35 -43.66 19.55
C LEU A 717 -12.06 -43.86 18.20
N ALA A 718 -11.64 -43.14 17.16
CA ALA A 718 -12.18 -43.33 15.80
C ALA A 718 -11.83 -44.71 15.18
N LEU A 719 -10.88 -45.47 15.75
CA LEU A 719 -10.61 -46.86 15.35
C LEU A 719 -11.55 -47.87 16.02
N THR A 720 -12.04 -47.59 17.23
CA THR A 720 -12.94 -48.48 18.00
C THR A 720 -14.42 -48.22 17.73
N LEU A 721 -14.80 -46.98 17.38
CA LEU A 721 -16.19 -46.59 17.07
C LEU A 721 -16.71 -47.12 15.72
N ARG A 722 -18.02 -47.43 15.65
CA ARG A 722 -18.78 -47.67 14.41
C ARG A 722 -20.17 -47.05 14.50
N LEU A 723 -20.72 -46.59 13.37
CA LEU A 723 -22.06 -46.00 13.34
C LEU A 723 -23.17 -46.99 13.77
N THR A 724 -22.97 -48.29 13.52
CA THR A 724 -23.91 -49.36 13.88
C THR A 724 -23.20 -50.49 14.64
N ASN A 725 -23.94 -51.17 15.52
CA ASN A 725 -23.48 -52.27 16.37
C ASN A 725 -23.10 -53.57 15.61
N LYS A 726 -23.46 -53.70 14.33
CA LYS A 726 -23.27 -54.92 13.50
C LYS A 726 -21.81 -55.40 13.33
N SER A 727 -20.83 -54.63 13.81
CA SER A 727 -19.40 -54.89 13.65
C SER A 727 -18.71 -55.41 14.92
N GLY A 728 -19.44 -55.67 16.02
CA GLY A 728 -18.83 -56.01 17.31
C GLY A 728 -17.98 -54.89 17.91
N LYS A 729 -18.29 -53.64 17.52
CA LYS A 729 -17.59 -52.41 17.88
C LYS A 729 -18.56 -51.41 18.49
N ILE A 730 -18.04 -50.49 19.31
CA ILE A 730 -18.81 -49.49 20.06
C ILE A 730 -19.74 -48.73 19.11
N SER A 731 -21.05 -48.76 19.38
CA SER A 731 -22.04 -48.07 18.55
C SER A 731 -22.03 -46.56 18.82
N PHE A 732 -22.13 -45.79 17.74
CA PHE A 732 -22.06 -44.33 17.77
C PHE A 732 -23.37 -43.66 17.34
N GLY A 733 -24.12 -44.23 16.38
CA GLY A 733 -25.27 -43.56 15.76
C GLY A 733 -26.46 -43.31 16.68
N ASP A 734 -26.58 -44.12 17.73
CA ASP A 734 -27.59 -44.11 18.79
C ASP A 734 -27.27 -43.15 19.96
N LYS A 735 -26.07 -42.57 19.99
CA LYS A 735 -25.57 -41.69 21.06
C LYS A 735 -25.95 -40.21 20.84
N LEU A 736 -26.06 -39.45 21.93
CA LEU A 736 -26.34 -38.00 21.91
C LEU A 736 -25.27 -37.22 21.12
N ILE A 737 -23.99 -37.62 21.16
CA ILE A 737 -22.91 -37.02 20.36
C ILE A 737 -23.20 -37.11 18.86
N ALA A 738 -23.76 -38.22 18.38
CA ALA A 738 -24.13 -38.35 16.96
C ALA A 738 -25.34 -37.48 16.60
N LYS A 739 -26.24 -37.19 17.55
CA LYS A 739 -27.29 -36.19 17.37
C LYS A 739 -26.72 -34.77 17.36
N LEU A 740 -25.82 -34.45 18.30
CA LEU A 740 -25.13 -33.16 18.41
C LEU A 740 -24.43 -32.81 17.10
N ILE A 741 -23.73 -33.76 16.46
CA ILE A 741 -23.10 -33.54 15.14
C ILE A 741 -24.13 -33.23 14.06
N ARG A 742 -25.25 -33.96 13.98
CA ARG A 742 -26.31 -33.71 12.98
C ARG A 742 -26.94 -32.33 13.16
N ASP A 743 -27.33 -32.00 14.39
CA ASP A 743 -27.98 -30.72 14.73
C ASP A 743 -27.01 -29.55 14.46
N SER A 744 -25.71 -29.70 14.78
CA SER A 744 -24.68 -28.67 14.53
C SER A 744 -24.38 -28.47 13.04
N VAL A 745 -24.27 -29.57 12.27
CA VAL A 745 -23.98 -29.50 10.82
C VAL A 745 -25.15 -28.89 10.07
N LYS A 746 -26.40 -29.25 10.40
CA LYS A 746 -27.59 -28.59 9.85
C LYS A 746 -27.60 -27.09 10.13
N ARG A 747 -27.38 -26.70 11.39
CA ARG A 747 -27.33 -25.28 11.81
C ARG A 747 -26.17 -24.48 11.19
N GLY A 748 -25.14 -25.16 10.71
CA GLY A 748 -24.04 -24.55 9.94
C GLY A 748 -24.29 -24.45 8.44
N ASN A 749 -25.37 -25.05 7.92
CA ASN A 749 -25.69 -25.15 6.49
C ASN A 749 -27.23 -25.04 6.30
N GLU A 750 -27.88 -24.06 6.93
CA GLU A 750 -29.35 -23.93 6.92
C GLU A 750 -29.91 -23.61 5.52
N ASP A 751 -29.10 -23.05 4.62
CA ASP A 751 -29.43 -22.76 3.21
C ASP A 751 -29.20 -23.96 2.25
N ASP A 752 -28.78 -25.14 2.74
CA ASP A 752 -28.41 -26.30 1.91
C ASP A 752 -29.37 -27.50 2.10
N ASP A 753 -30.32 -27.67 1.17
CA ASP A 753 -31.29 -28.78 1.13
C ASP A 753 -30.64 -30.18 1.22
N ASP A 754 -29.36 -30.30 0.87
CA ASP A 754 -28.59 -31.55 0.94
C ASP A 754 -28.25 -31.97 2.39
N ALA A 755 -28.47 -31.12 3.40
CA ALA A 755 -28.16 -31.35 4.83
C ALA A 755 -29.05 -32.39 5.56
N THR A 756 -29.61 -33.35 4.83
CA THR A 756 -30.48 -34.40 5.36
C THR A 756 -29.74 -35.40 6.27
N ASP A 757 -30.38 -35.86 7.37
CA ASP A 757 -29.76 -36.77 8.37
C ASP A 757 -29.18 -38.05 7.76
N SER A 758 -29.82 -38.60 6.72
CA SER A 758 -29.33 -39.76 5.98
C SER A 758 -27.96 -39.48 5.34
N LYS A 759 -27.80 -38.31 4.71
CA LYS A 759 -26.54 -37.88 4.07
C LYS A 759 -25.46 -37.65 5.12
N ILE A 760 -25.77 -36.94 6.20
CA ILE A 760 -24.86 -36.70 7.33
C ILE A 760 -24.41 -38.02 7.97
N ASN A 761 -25.34 -38.94 8.29
CA ASN A 761 -25.02 -40.25 8.86
C ASN A 761 -24.15 -41.09 7.90
N ASN A 762 -24.41 -41.05 6.59
CA ASN A 762 -23.55 -41.72 5.60
C ASN A 762 -22.11 -41.18 5.61
N HIS A 763 -21.93 -39.86 5.75
CA HIS A 763 -20.59 -39.25 5.88
C HIS A 763 -19.91 -39.60 7.21
N ILE A 764 -20.62 -39.59 8.34
CA ILE A 764 -20.10 -40.07 9.64
C ILE A 764 -19.66 -41.55 9.52
N GLY A 765 -20.50 -42.40 8.91
CA GLY A 765 -20.22 -43.81 8.70
C GLY A 765 -19.07 -44.08 7.72
N ALA A 766 -18.84 -43.21 6.73
CA ALA A 766 -17.65 -43.26 5.87
C ALA A 766 -16.39 -42.86 6.64
N TRP A 767 -16.43 -41.74 7.38
CA TRP A 767 -15.31 -41.24 8.17
C TRP A 767 -14.86 -42.23 9.25
N LEU A 768 -15.78 -42.91 9.94
CA LEU A 768 -15.45 -43.94 10.92
C LEU A 768 -14.91 -45.24 10.28
N ARG A 769 -15.27 -45.56 9.04
CA ARG A 769 -14.69 -46.72 8.31
C ARG A 769 -13.25 -46.43 7.86
N GLN A 770 -13.00 -45.24 7.33
CA GLN A 770 -11.70 -44.78 6.82
C GLN A 770 -10.65 -44.47 7.91
N SER A 771 -10.96 -44.64 9.20
CA SER A 771 -10.02 -44.27 10.29
C SER A 771 -8.69 -45.03 10.21
N ALA A 772 -8.71 -46.33 9.96
CA ALA A 772 -7.49 -47.15 9.81
C ALA A 772 -6.66 -46.79 8.56
N GLU A 773 -7.28 -46.21 7.54
CA GLU A 773 -6.61 -45.77 6.31
C GLU A 773 -5.96 -44.39 6.50
N ARG A 774 -6.59 -43.49 7.28
CA ARG A 774 -6.02 -42.17 7.61
C ARG A 774 -4.65 -42.26 8.29
N ASP A 775 -4.43 -43.26 9.14
CA ASP A 775 -3.10 -43.50 9.74
C ASP A 775 -2.09 -43.99 8.72
N LYS A 776 -2.45 -44.97 7.86
CA LYS A 776 -1.60 -45.43 6.76
C LYS A 776 -1.22 -44.30 5.81
N SER A 777 -2.14 -43.37 5.51
CA SER A 777 -1.85 -42.17 4.71
C SER A 777 -0.91 -41.19 5.42
N ARG A 778 -1.01 -41.03 6.75
CA ARG A 778 -0.06 -40.23 7.54
C ARG A 778 1.32 -40.88 7.59
N LYS A 779 1.39 -42.18 7.92
CA LYS A 779 2.65 -42.94 7.99
C LYS A 779 3.36 -43.01 6.66
N LYS A 780 2.67 -43.36 5.56
CA LYS A 780 3.26 -43.33 4.21
C LYS A 780 3.77 -41.93 3.82
N LYS A 781 3.07 -40.85 4.23
CA LYS A 781 3.53 -39.47 3.98
C LYS A 781 4.73 -39.06 4.86
N ASN A 782 4.90 -39.68 6.02
CA ASN A 782 6.09 -39.48 6.87
C ASN A 782 7.26 -40.36 6.41
N GLU A 783 7.01 -41.61 6.01
CA GLU A 783 8.02 -42.56 5.51
C GLU A 783 8.66 -42.06 4.20
N ILE A 784 7.86 -41.48 3.30
CA ILE A 784 8.33 -40.76 2.09
C ILE A 784 9.23 -39.56 2.46
N ASN A 785 9.13 -39.03 3.70
CA ASN A 785 9.96 -37.94 4.20
C ASN A 785 11.13 -38.43 5.10
N THR A 786 11.33 -39.73 5.28
CA THR A 786 12.40 -40.28 6.16
C THR A 786 13.20 -41.45 5.57
N ALA A 787 12.97 -41.83 4.31
CA ALA A 787 13.85 -42.75 3.60
C ALA A 787 14.97 -41.97 2.88
N PRO A 788 16.25 -42.28 3.08
CA PRO A 788 17.33 -41.76 2.24
C PRO A 788 17.38 -42.53 0.90
N ASP A 789 17.69 -41.83 -0.19
CA ASP A 789 17.81 -42.46 -1.51
C ASP A 789 18.90 -43.53 -1.55
N THR A 790 18.63 -44.65 -2.22
CA THR A 790 19.62 -45.65 -2.59
C THR A 790 19.23 -46.25 -3.94
N GLU A 791 20.22 -46.49 -4.78
CA GLU A 791 20.12 -46.60 -6.24
C GLU A 791 19.13 -47.68 -6.74
N ALA A 792 18.31 -47.32 -7.73
CA ALA A 792 17.46 -48.26 -8.47
C ALA A 792 18.19 -48.75 -9.74
N THR A 793 18.74 -49.97 -9.69
CA THR A 793 19.42 -50.60 -10.84
C THR A 793 18.43 -51.06 -11.92
N SER A 794 18.78 -50.84 -13.19
CA SER A 794 18.02 -51.22 -14.39
C SER A 794 18.08 -52.72 -14.75
N GLY A 795 17.08 -53.19 -15.52
CA GLY A 795 16.99 -54.56 -16.07
C GLY A 795 15.58 -55.14 -15.86
N GLU A 796 14.59 -55.02 -16.75
CA GLU A 796 14.55 -55.04 -18.23
C GLU A 796 14.74 -56.44 -18.86
N ALA A 797 13.62 -57.18 -18.93
CA ALA A 797 13.26 -58.18 -19.95
C ALA A 797 11.78 -58.59 -19.70
N GLY A 798 10.94 -58.90 -20.70
CA GLY A 798 11.14 -58.88 -22.14
C GLY A 798 9.85 -59.34 -22.87
N ALA A 799 9.86 -59.31 -24.20
CA ALA A 799 8.76 -59.78 -25.06
C ALA A 799 8.45 -61.29 -24.85
N GLY A 800 7.26 -61.80 -25.23
CA GLY A 800 6.13 -61.15 -25.91
C GLY A 800 4.94 -62.10 -26.04
N GLY A 801 3.85 -61.65 -26.66
CA GLY A 801 2.63 -62.45 -26.81
C GLY A 801 2.58 -63.26 -28.11
N ALA A 802 1.99 -64.46 -28.04
CA ALA A 802 1.34 -65.14 -29.15
C ALA A 802 0.29 -66.12 -28.60
N GLU A 803 -0.99 -65.85 -28.87
CA GLU A 803 -1.92 -66.96 -29.12
C GLU A 803 -1.71 -67.36 -30.58
N GLU A 804 -1.45 -68.63 -30.86
CA GLU A 804 -2.06 -69.29 -32.02
C GLU A 804 -2.07 -70.80 -31.84
N ASN A 805 -3.02 -71.46 -32.51
CA ASN A 805 -3.36 -72.87 -32.32
C ASN A 805 -3.67 -73.48 -33.69
N PRO A 806 -3.59 -74.81 -33.82
CA PRO A 806 -2.44 -75.50 -34.40
C PRO A 806 -2.16 -75.13 -35.87
N GLY A 807 -0.89 -75.13 -36.26
CA GLY A 807 -0.45 -74.65 -37.58
C GLY A 807 -0.52 -75.67 -38.73
N ASN A 808 -0.07 -75.20 -39.90
CA ASN A 808 0.44 -76.00 -41.02
C ASN A 808 1.36 -75.12 -41.88
#